data_AF-A0A150P8A0-F1
#
_entry.id   AF-A0A150P8A0-F1
#
_cell.length_a   1.000
_cell.length_b   1.000
_cell.length_c   1.000
_cell.angle_alpha   90.00
_cell.angle_beta   90.00
_cell.angle_gamma   90.00
#
_symmetry.space_group_name_H-M   'P 1'
#
loop_
_entity.id
_entity.type
_entity.pdbx_description
1 polymer ?
#
loop_
_entity_poly.entity_id
_entity_poly.type
_entity_poly.pdbx_seq_one_letter_code
_entity_poly.pdbx_strand_id
1 'polypeptide(L)'
;CISDEQFFAEKVWVPILSTKCIGCHNPQGQAAKSKLILAGSSEAGFLDKNLATFKSLAGLELSGESYVLLKPTKKVDHGGGHVIDADSADYEALREMVDRTKEPSSCETDVNASFAGVVMSGPEDTLRAAALEIAGRLPTEAEAQAVAQSGMDALDPILDQMLTEEAFYVRLKEIYNDLFLTDRYLNGEAAVDLLKSDAYDAKWYNSLPQDPALVEKYGARDLEDAINKVKSWTNRGVGREPLELIAYIVRNDRSFKEVLTADYTVVNPFSAKAYGVTAEFQNDADPEEFVPVKRDPIPLAGVLTSPVFLNRHPTTSTNRNRHRARVVYQYFLGTDILKTAEQPLDQTKITDFNPTMNNAACTVCHAALDPLSGGFHSFDSAGRYEADDTWYEDMRPPGFGAESVPFSEFPSALSWVAQRVADDPRFALAAVYTMYTGLTGQKPLVAPTNDDPEFSAKFRAYLAQYHAFNAMAHDFADSDYNLKTVVKAIVKSPYFRARNVAQASSQGDPLAQLGGTRFLGPEQLHRKIWAVTGYPWRPRAFEDDGNRYDYLLRRDAYRLLYGGIDSEEVIQRITEPNGIMANVADRMANEMACISVPRDLWLPQEERLLFPFVETTFEPRDTNDFDVLPAVEAIKKNIQYLHERVLGESLEIGDPEIERTYKLFVETWEEGKAGMKKPEGEEGRISTWLPGPCEVENDYWTRDALPNEEKLQRDENYTIRAWMSVMTYLLSDFRFLYQ
;
A
#
# COMPACT_ATOMS: atom_id res chain seq x y z
N CYS A 1 13.77 -7.23 33.10
CA CYS A 1 13.92 -8.67 32.83
C CYS A 1 13.65 -8.90 31.34
N ILE A 2 13.98 -10.07 30.78
CA ILE A 2 13.89 -10.35 29.34
C ILE A 2 12.79 -11.41 29.13
N SER A 3 11.92 -11.21 28.13
CA SER A 3 10.93 -12.20 27.71
C SER A 3 11.59 -13.45 27.14
N ASP A 4 10.84 -14.55 27.03
CA ASP A 4 11.41 -15.79 26.52
C ASP A 4 11.68 -15.70 25.00
N GLU A 5 10.87 -14.93 24.29
CA GLU A 5 11.05 -14.66 22.86
C GLU A 5 12.31 -13.82 22.61
N GLN A 6 12.51 -12.74 23.38
CA GLN A 6 13.69 -11.91 23.26
C GLN A 6 14.95 -12.67 23.71
N PHE A 7 14.86 -13.48 24.77
CA PHE A 7 15.96 -14.33 25.19
C PHE A 7 16.31 -15.35 24.10
N PHE A 8 15.31 -16.04 23.54
CA PHE A 8 15.52 -16.98 22.44
C PHE A 8 16.19 -16.29 21.25
N ALA A 9 15.65 -15.14 20.83
CA ALA A 9 16.18 -14.40 19.68
C ALA A 9 17.65 -13.98 19.90
N GLU A 10 17.95 -13.31 21.02
CA GLU A 10 19.28 -12.71 21.26
C GLU A 10 20.33 -13.72 21.76
N LYS A 11 19.94 -14.72 22.54
CA LYS A 11 20.88 -15.61 23.25
C LYS A 11 20.97 -17.02 22.66
N VAL A 12 19.96 -17.45 21.90
CA VAL A 12 19.91 -18.81 21.34
C VAL A 12 19.95 -18.78 19.82
N TRP A 13 19.04 -18.05 19.18
CA TRP A 13 18.91 -18.01 17.73
C TRP A 13 20.14 -17.42 17.07
N VAL A 14 20.47 -16.16 17.38
CA VAL A 14 21.56 -15.43 16.74
C VAL A 14 22.91 -16.12 16.96
N PRO A 15 23.38 -16.34 18.20
CA PRO A 15 24.74 -16.84 18.40
C PRO A 15 24.91 -18.33 18.09
N ILE A 16 23.85 -19.15 18.17
CA ILE A 16 23.94 -20.61 18.12
C ILE A 16 23.18 -21.21 16.94
N LEU A 17 21.86 -21.05 16.90
CA LEU A 17 21.05 -21.80 15.94
C LEU A 17 21.28 -21.32 14.50
N SER A 18 21.38 -20.00 14.29
CA SER A 18 21.58 -19.39 12.97
C SER A 18 22.99 -19.57 12.41
N THR A 19 23.98 -19.88 13.27
CA THR A 19 25.41 -19.96 12.91
C THR A 19 25.91 -21.40 12.87
N LYS A 20 25.47 -22.24 13.80
CA LYS A 20 26.01 -23.59 14.02
C LYS A 20 25.04 -24.71 13.66
N CYS A 21 23.72 -24.45 13.67
CA CYS A 21 22.72 -25.49 13.49
C CYS A 21 22.01 -25.42 12.13
N ILE A 22 21.58 -24.23 11.70
CA ILE A 22 20.70 -24.05 10.53
C ILE A 22 21.29 -24.61 9.23
N GLY A 23 22.62 -24.62 9.08
CA GLY A 23 23.28 -25.19 7.89
C GLY A 23 22.94 -26.67 7.66
N CYS A 24 22.73 -27.44 8.73
CA CYS A 24 22.28 -28.83 8.64
C CYS A 24 20.78 -28.98 8.93
N HIS A 25 20.25 -28.17 9.84
CA HIS A 25 18.88 -28.22 10.38
C HIS A 25 17.95 -27.26 9.65
N ASN A 26 17.82 -27.44 8.34
CA ASN A 26 16.83 -26.76 7.52
C ASN A 26 16.10 -27.83 6.68
N PRO A 27 14.97 -27.52 6.00
CA PRO A 27 14.17 -28.54 5.34
C PRO A 27 14.91 -29.32 4.24
N GLN A 28 16.10 -28.87 3.83
CA GLN A 28 16.91 -29.47 2.77
C GLN A 28 18.35 -29.77 3.21
N GLY A 29 18.70 -29.48 4.46
CA GLY A 29 20.02 -29.76 5.03
C GLY A 29 20.21 -31.25 5.35
N GLN A 30 21.43 -31.64 5.70
CA GLN A 30 21.73 -33.05 6.02
C GLN A 30 20.88 -33.61 7.18
N ALA A 31 20.34 -32.74 8.04
CA ALA A 31 19.46 -33.08 9.14
C ALA A 31 17.98 -32.79 8.85
N ALA A 32 17.56 -32.71 7.57
CA ALA A 32 16.18 -32.45 7.15
C ALA A 32 15.14 -33.47 7.66
N LYS A 33 15.58 -34.66 8.09
CA LYS A 33 14.73 -35.69 8.71
C LYS A 33 14.72 -35.64 10.24
N SER A 34 15.42 -34.68 10.84
CA SER A 34 15.42 -34.48 12.28
C SER A 34 14.15 -33.74 12.73
N LYS A 35 13.91 -33.71 14.04
CA LYS A 35 12.83 -32.91 14.63
C LYS A 35 13.18 -31.42 14.76
N LEU A 36 14.40 -31.01 14.42
CA LEU A 36 14.86 -29.62 14.43
C LEU A 36 15.00 -29.16 12.99
N ILE A 37 13.98 -28.47 12.49
CA ILE A 37 13.96 -27.87 11.15
C ILE A 37 13.74 -26.38 11.31
N LEU A 38 14.79 -25.62 11.09
CA LEU A 38 14.84 -24.17 11.29
C LEU A 38 14.53 -23.44 9.98
N ALA A 39 13.78 -22.36 10.10
CA ALA A 39 13.50 -21.38 9.05
C ALA A 39 14.53 -20.25 9.06
N GLY A 40 14.92 -19.77 7.88
CA GLY A 40 15.83 -18.64 7.71
C GLY A 40 15.12 -17.29 7.83
N SER A 41 15.90 -16.21 7.93
CA SER A 41 15.37 -14.85 8.12
C SER A 41 14.58 -14.27 6.95
N SER A 42 14.62 -14.92 5.78
CA SER A 42 13.83 -14.58 4.59
C SER A 42 12.42 -15.17 4.59
N GLU A 43 12.08 -16.02 5.57
CA GLU A 43 10.74 -16.55 5.78
C GLU A 43 10.00 -15.68 6.82
N ALA A 44 8.77 -15.26 6.53
CA ALA A 44 7.94 -14.56 7.50
C ALA A 44 7.65 -15.47 8.71
N GLY A 45 7.66 -14.91 9.92
CA GLY A 45 7.36 -15.68 11.14
C GLY A 45 8.46 -16.67 11.57
N PHE A 46 9.68 -16.58 11.00
CA PHE A 46 10.72 -17.59 11.23
C PHE A 46 11.11 -17.74 12.71
N LEU A 47 11.13 -16.64 13.50
CA LEU A 47 11.51 -16.70 14.90
C LEU A 47 10.50 -17.50 15.74
N ASP A 48 9.20 -17.28 15.56
CA ASP A 48 8.18 -18.02 16.31
C ASP A 48 8.16 -19.50 15.89
N LYS A 49 8.30 -19.77 14.60
CA LYS A 49 8.45 -21.14 14.09
C LYS A 49 9.67 -21.83 14.70
N ASN A 50 10.81 -21.14 14.77
CA ASN A 50 12.03 -21.69 15.34
C ASN A 50 11.94 -21.85 16.86
N LEU A 51 11.29 -20.92 17.56
CA LEU A 51 11.04 -21.00 19.00
C LEU A 51 10.09 -22.17 19.32
N ALA A 52 9.01 -22.34 18.55
CA ALA A 52 8.09 -23.46 18.70
C ALA A 52 8.79 -24.81 18.44
N THR A 53 9.62 -24.86 17.39
CA THR A 53 10.44 -26.04 17.07
C THR A 53 11.43 -26.34 18.20
N PHE A 54 12.08 -25.31 18.75
CA PHE A 54 12.97 -25.42 19.89
C PHE A 54 12.24 -25.95 21.12
N LYS A 55 11.10 -25.35 21.49
CA LYS A 55 10.28 -25.77 22.65
C LYS A 55 9.84 -27.23 22.53
N SER A 56 9.43 -27.65 21.33
CA SER A 56 9.07 -29.04 21.02
C SER A 56 10.24 -30.01 21.25
N LEU A 57 11.44 -29.64 20.81
CA LEU A 57 12.64 -30.46 21.03
C LEU A 57 13.15 -30.40 22.48
N ALA A 58 13.01 -29.25 23.14
CA ALA A 58 13.42 -29.03 24.52
C ALA A 58 12.71 -30.00 25.47
N GLY A 59 11.42 -30.27 25.23
CA GLY A 59 10.62 -31.23 25.99
C GLY A 59 10.95 -32.71 25.74
N LEU A 60 11.81 -33.03 24.77
CA LEU A 60 12.33 -34.39 24.61
C LEU A 60 13.55 -34.55 25.51
N GLU A 61 13.48 -35.50 26.45
CA GLU A 61 14.54 -35.72 27.43
C GLU A 61 15.06 -37.16 27.42
N LEU A 62 16.33 -37.32 27.77
CA LEU A 62 16.92 -38.61 28.10
C LEU A 62 17.55 -38.49 29.49
N SER A 63 17.09 -39.31 30.43
CA SER A 63 17.54 -39.28 31.85
C SER A 63 17.41 -37.89 32.51
N GLY A 64 16.39 -37.11 32.13
CA GLY A 64 16.12 -35.77 32.67
C GLY A 64 16.93 -34.63 32.05
N GLU A 65 17.80 -34.90 31.06
CA GLU A 65 18.51 -33.86 30.29
C GLU A 65 17.90 -33.76 28.88
N SER A 66 17.66 -32.54 28.40
CA SER A 66 17.03 -32.29 27.10
C SER A 66 17.92 -32.72 25.92
N TYR A 67 17.32 -33.25 24.86
CA TYR A 67 18.03 -33.58 23.62
C TYR A 67 18.72 -32.36 22.98
N VAL A 68 18.20 -31.15 23.20
CA VAL A 68 18.82 -29.89 22.76
C VAL A 68 20.21 -29.70 23.38
N LEU A 69 20.44 -30.23 24.58
CA LEU A 69 21.72 -30.14 25.30
C LEU A 69 22.61 -31.36 25.02
N LEU A 70 22.02 -32.55 24.93
CA LEU A 70 22.74 -33.80 24.78
C LEU A 70 23.33 -34.01 23.38
N LYS A 71 22.57 -33.64 22.33
CA LYS A 71 22.97 -33.90 20.94
C LYS A 71 24.15 -33.02 20.54
N PRO A 72 24.11 -31.68 20.67
CA PRO A 72 25.19 -30.81 20.17
C PRO A 72 26.52 -31.00 20.92
N THR A 73 26.47 -31.43 22.18
CA THR A 73 27.66 -31.77 22.98
C THR A 73 28.21 -33.18 22.72
N LYS A 74 27.54 -33.98 21.88
CA LYS A 74 27.88 -35.38 21.56
C LYS A 74 27.86 -36.32 22.80
N LYS A 75 27.12 -35.96 23.85
CA LYS A 75 26.77 -36.88 24.95
C LYS A 75 25.87 -38.02 24.46
N VAL A 76 25.09 -37.77 23.41
CA VAL A 76 24.39 -38.79 22.61
C VAL A 76 24.75 -38.62 21.13
N ASP A 77 24.42 -39.61 20.31
CA ASP A 77 24.71 -39.54 18.88
C ASP A 77 23.90 -38.43 18.18
N HIS A 78 24.64 -37.57 17.47
CA HIS A 78 24.12 -36.43 16.72
C HIS A 78 24.19 -36.63 15.20
N GLY A 79 24.97 -37.58 14.70
CA GLY A 79 25.23 -37.76 13.27
C GLY A 79 26.13 -36.67 12.65
N GLY A 80 25.91 -35.39 12.99
CA GLY A 80 26.73 -34.25 12.55
C GLY A 80 28.01 -34.01 13.39
N GLY A 81 28.27 -34.85 14.38
CA GLY A 81 29.42 -34.72 15.27
C GLY A 81 29.20 -33.74 16.43
N HIS A 82 30.31 -33.34 17.06
CA HIS A 82 30.34 -32.42 18.20
C HIS A 82 30.30 -30.97 17.69
N VAL A 83 29.39 -30.15 18.22
CA VAL A 83 29.09 -28.80 17.71
C VAL A 83 29.36 -27.72 18.77
N ILE A 84 29.09 -27.99 20.04
CA ILE A 84 29.33 -27.06 21.17
C ILE A 84 29.91 -27.80 22.39
N ASP A 85 30.76 -27.12 23.14
CA ASP A 85 31.31 -27.63 24.41
C ASP A 85 30.34 -27.46 25.58
N ALA A 86 30.38 -28.38 26.54
CA ALA A 86 29.45 -28.39 27.68
C ALA A 86 29.72 -27.30 28.74
N ASP A 87 30.91 -26.69 28.72
CA ASP A 87 31.31 -25.55 29.57
C ASP A 87 31.26 -24.21 28.82
N SER A 88 30.73 -24.20 27.58
CA SER A 88 30.63 -22.99 26.77
C SER A 88 29.44 -22.11 27.17
N ALA A 89 29.56 -20.81 26.87
CA ALA A 89 28.45 -19.87 27.01
C ALA A 89 27.22 -20.28 26.18
N ASP A 90 27.43 -20.95 25.05
CA ASP A 90 26.36 -21.46 24.19
C ASP A 90 25.55 -22.56 24.90
N TYR A 91 26.24 -23.49 25.58
CA TYR A 91 25.58 -24.54 26.35
C TYR A 91 24.73 -23.94 27.48
N GLU A 92 25.27 -22.97 28.22
CA GLU A 92 24.53 -22.29 29.28
C GLU A 92 23.31 -21.52 28.76
N ALA A 93 23.42 -20.85 27.60
CA ALA A 93 22.28 -20.18 26.98
C ALA A 93 21.19 -21.16 26.53
N LEU A 94 21.56 -22.31 25.95
CA LEU A 94 20.59 -23.37 25.63
C LEU A 94 19.95 -23.95 26.88
N ARG A 95 20.74 -24.17 27.95
CA ARG A 95 20.25 -24.70 29.23
C ARG A 95 19.24 -23.75 29.85
N GLU A 96 19.56 -22.46 29.94
CA GLU A 96 18.63 -21.45 30.45
C GLU A 96 17.35 -21.40 29.59
N MET A 97 17.46 -21.50 28.26
CA MET A 97 16.27 -21.55 27.41
C MET A 97 15.42 -22.80 27.65
N VAL A 98 16.05 -23.96 27.86
CA VAL A 98 15.33 -25.20 28.26
C VAL A 98 14.63 -24.99 29.60
N ASP A 99 15.28 -24.37 30.58
CA ASP A 99 14.67 -24.06 31.87
C ASP A 99 13.46 -23.12 31.70
N ARG A 100 13.57 -22.09 30.87
CA ARG A 100 12.47 -21.18 30.49
C ARG A 100 11.31 -21.88 29.79
N THR A 101 11.55 -22.98 29.07
CA THR A 101 10.44 -23.77 28.50
C THR A 101 9.61 -24.50 29.56
N LYS A 102 10.21 -24.77 30.74
CA LYS A 102 9.55 -25.43 31.87
C LYS A 102 8.92 -24.42 32.82
N GLU A 103 9.64 -23.33 33.06
CA GLU A 103 9.23 -22.20 33.91
C GLU A 103 9.29 -20.91 33.09
N PRO A 104 8.24 -20.60 32.30
CA PRO A 104 8.22 -19.41 31.46
C PRO A 104 8.41 -18.13 32.26
N SER A 105 9.15 -17.18 31.67
CA SER A 105 9.31 -15.85 32.22
C SER A 105 7.96 -15.14 32.30
N SER A 106 7.71 -14.39 33.38
CA SER A 106 6.55 -13.50 33.48
C SER A 106 6.78 -12.14 32.78
N CYS A 107 7.88 -11.99 32.04
CA CYS A 107 8.28 -10.74 31.42
C CYS A 107 7.77 -10.67 29.98
N GLU A 108 7.15 -9.55 29.63
CA GLU A 108 6.73 -9.27 28.26
C GLU A 108 7.85 -8.57 27.47
N THR A 109 7.84 -8.73 26.15
CA THR A 109 8.74 -7.97 25.28
C THR A 109 8.29 -6.51 25.26
N ASP A 110 9.15 -5.61 25.73
CA ASP A 110 8.87 -4.17 25.69
C ASP A 110 9.07 -3.62 24.27
N VAL A 111 8.00 -3.67 23.47
CA VAL A 111 7.97 -3.08 22.11
C VAL A 111 8.13 -1.56 22.13
N ASN A 112 7.80 -0.89 23.24
CA ASN A 112 7.89 0.57 23.37
C ASN A 112 9.31 1.04 23.66
N ALA A 113 10.18 0.20 24.22
CA ALA A 113 11.59 0.50 24.40
C ALA A 113 12.28 0.86 23.07
N SER A 114 11.87 0.23 21.97
CA SER A 114 12.35 0.54 20.63
C SER A 114 11.82 1.87 20.07
N PHE A 115 10.92 2.57 20.76
CA PHE A 115 10.45 3.90 20.38
C PHE A 115 10.88 4.98 21.39
N ALA A 116 11.77 4.63 22.33
CA ALA A 116 12.33 5.61 23.26
C ALA A 116 13.05 6.72 22.48
N GLY A 117 12.53 7.95 22.59
CA GLY A 117 13.06 9.10 21.85
C GLY A 117 12.39 9.38 20.51
N VAL A 118 11.36 8.61 20.11
CA VAL A 118 10.53 8.91 18.93
C VAL A 118 9.37 9.84 19.32
N VAL A 119 9.19 10.91 18.56
CA VAL A 119 8.05 11.82 18.70
C VAL A 119 6.85 11.19 17.99
N MET A 120 5.80 10.91 18.76
CA MET A 120 4.55 10.35 18.25
C MET A 120 3.54 11.44 17.94
N SER A 121 2.73 11.23 16.91
CA SER A 121 1.56 12.05 16.61
C SER A 121 0.53 11.96 17.74
N GLY A 122 -0.10 13.09 18.02
CA GLY A 122 -1.26 13.16 18.89
C GLY A 122 -2.50 12.51 18.25
N PRO A 123 -3.62 12.42 18.98
CA PRO A 123 -4.87 11.87 18.45
C PRO A 123 -5.39 12.62 17.21
N GLU A 124 -5.39 13.96 17.22
CA GLU A 124 -5.89 14.81 16.13
C GLU A 124 -5.06 14.64 14.85
N ASP A 125 -3.74 14.65 15.00
CA ASP A 125 -2.79 14.38 13.92
C ASP A 125 -2.99 13.00 13.31
N THR A 126 -3.23 11.99 14.16
CA THR A 126 -3.47 10.61 13.73
C THR A 126 -4.79 10.50 12.97
N LEU A 127 -5.85 11.17 13.46
CA LEU A 127 -7.14 11.27 12.77
C LEU A 127 -6.97 11.89 11.39
N ARG A 128 -6.27 13.03 11.29
CA ARG A 128 -6.04 13.71 10.01
C ARG A 128 -5.29 12.82 9.03
N ALA A 129 -4.23 12.15 9.50
CA ALA A 129 -3.45 11.26 8.66
C ALA A 129 -4.28 10.06 8.17
N ALA A 130 -5.07 9.44 9.07
CA ALA A 130 -5.96 8.35 8.70
C ALA A 130 -7.05 8.79 7.71
N ALA A 131 -7.70 9.94 7.94
CA ALA A 131 -8.74 10.45 7.06
C ALA A 131 -8.23 10.70 5.64
N LEU A 132 -7.03 11.25 5.50
CA LEU A 132 -6.41 11.48 4.19
C LEU A 132 -5.94 10.17 3.53
N GLU A 133 -5.33 9.27 4.29
CA GLU A 133 -4.78 8.01 3.76
C GLU A 133 -5.88 7.02 3.34
N ILE A 134 -6.95 6.93 4.14
CA ILE A 134 -7.99 5.90 4.00
C ILE A 134 -9.23 6.47 3.31
N ALA A 135 -9.70 7.65 3.72
CA ALA A 135 -10.95 8.23 3.23
C ALA A 135 -10.74 9.31 2.15
N GLY A 136 -9.51 9.76 1.89
CA GLY A 136 -9.21 10.77 0.88
C GLY A 136 -9.84 12.14 1.15
N ARG A 137 -10.17 12.44 2.41
CA ARG A 137 -10.84 13.67 2.85
C ARG A 137 -10.21 14.19 4.15
N LEU A 138 -10.50 15.43 4.49
CA LEU A 138 -10.20 15.95 5.84
C LEU A 138 -11.19 15.35 6.87
N PRO A 139 -10.81 15.30 8.16
CA PRO A 139 -11.74 14.95 9.21
C PRO A 139 -12.96 15.87 9.23
N THR A 140 -14.13 15.32 9.51
CA THR A 140 -15.34 16.11 9.75
C THR A 140 -15.24 16.80 11.12
N GLU A 141 -16.02 17.86 11.32
CA GLU A 141 -16.08 18.57 12.60
C GLU A 141 -16.47 17.64 13.75
N ALA A 142 -17.42 16.72 13.52
CA ALA A 142 -17.85 15.73 14.51
C ALA A 142 -16.74 14.74 14.89
N GLU A 143 -15.97 14.25 13.90
CA GLU A 143 -14.81 13.37 14.14
C GLU A 143 -13.72 14.10 14.93
N ALA A 144 -13.41 15.35 14.57
CA ALA A 144 -12.43 16.17 15.27
C ALA A 144 -12.84 16.44 16.72
N GLN A 145 -14.12 16.80 16.95
CA GLN A 145 -14.66 17.01 18.30
C GLN A 145 -14.62 15.73 19.15
N ALA A 146 -14.95 14.57 18.56
CA ALA A 146 -14.91 13.29 19.26
C ALA A 146 -13.48 12.95 19.73
N VAL A 147 -12.48 13.18 18.88
CA VAL A 147 -11.07 12.98 19.21
C VAL A 147 -10.55 14.00 20.21
N ALA A 148 -10.94 15.27 20.12
CA ALA A 148 -10.59 16.28 21.12
C ALA A 148 -11.13 15.92 22.52
N GLN A 149 -12.29 15.27 22.59
CA GLN A 149 -12.92 14.87 23.86
C GLN A 149 -12.38 13.54 24.42
N SER A 150 -12.13 12.56 23.56
CA SER A 150 -11.85 11.17 23.99
C SER A 150 -10.48 10.64 23.57
N GLY A 151 -9.64 11.46 22.95
CA GLY A 151 -8.29 11.09 22.51
C GLY A 151 -8.29 9.92 21.53
N MET A 152 -7.35 8.99 21.71
CA MET A 152 -7.17 7.83 20.82
C MET A 152 -8.36 6.86 20.84
N ASP A 153 -9.16 6.82 21.89
CA ASP A 153 -10.28 5.87 22.02
C ASP A 153 -11.42 6.21 21.05
N ALA A 154 -11.55 7.47 20.64
CA ALA A 154 -12.51 7.88 19.60
C ALA A 154 -12.16 7.36 18.20
N LEU A 155 -10.90 6.96 17.95
CA LEU A 155 -10.50 6.55 16.60
C LEU A 155 -11.15 5.24 16.16
N ASP A 156 -11.44 4.30 17.06
CA ASP A 156 -11.99 3.00 16.66
C ASP A 156 -13.32 3.12 15.89
N PRO A 157 -14.36 3.77 16.44
CA PRO A 157 -15.63 3.94 15.71
C PRO A 157 -15.50 4.85 14.48
N ILE A 158 -14.59 5.83 14.48
CA ILE A 158 -14.34 6.68 13.31
C ILE A 158 -13.73 5.87 12.17
N LEU A 159 -12.73 5.04 12.48
CA LEU A 159 -12.09 4.18 11.49
C LEU A 159 -13.07 3.12 10.98
N ASP A 160 -13.96 2.59 11.82
CA ASP A 160 -15.01 1.67 11.35
C ASP A 160 -15.88 2.31 10.27
N GLN A 161 -16.23 3.59 10.43
CA GLN A 161 -16.96 4.34 9.40
C GLN A 161 -16.11 4.58 8.15
N MET A 162 -14.88 5.08 8.29
CA MET A 162 -13.99 5.38 7.16
C MET A 162 -13.71 4.15 6.29
N LEU A 163 -13.60 2.97 6.92
CA LEU A 163 -13.35 1.69 6.24
C LEU A 163 -14.59 1.14 5.51
N THR A 164 -15.70 1.89 5.49
CA THR A 164 -16.87 1.61 4.64
C THR A 164 -16.99 2.57 3.45
N GLU A 165 -16.17 3.61 3.38
CA GLU A 165 -16.24 4.63 2.33
C GLU A 165 -15.60 4.14 1.02
N GLU A 166 -16.12 4.61 -0.12
CA GLU A 166 -15.60 4.23 -1.45
C GLU A 166 -14.10 4.52 -1.63
N ALA A 167 -13.63 5.62 -1.05
CA ALA A 167 -12.23 6.01 -1.11
C ALA A 167 -11.29 4.96 -0.49
N PHE A 168 -11.74 4.25 0.56
CA PHE A 168 -10.95 3.19 1.17
C PHE A 168 -10.79 2.01 0.21
N TYR A 169 -11.85 1.59 -0.48
CA TYR A 169 -11.74 0.49 -1.44
C TYR A 169 -10.90 0.86 -2.66
N VAL A 170 -10.93 2.13 -3.10
CA VAL A 170 -10.00 2.63 -4.12
C VAL A 170 -8.56 2.53 -3.61
N ARG A 171 -8.28 3.00 -2.40
CA ARG A 171 -6.95 2.93 -1.78
C ARG A 171 -6.47 1.48 -1.62
N LEU A 172 -7.34 0.58 -1.20
CA LEU A 172 -7.05 -0.84 -1.06
C LEU A 172 -6.63 -1.45 -2.39
N LYS A 173 -7.36 -1.15 -3.47
CA LYS A 173 -7.01 -1.61 -4.83
C LYS A 173 -5.67 -1.05 -5.30
N GLU A 174 -5.32 0.19 -4.96
CA GLU A 174 -4.00 0.76 -5.25
C GLU A 174 -2.88 -0.01 -4.52
N ILE A 175 -3.05 -0.29 -3.22
CA ILE A 175 -2.07 -1.04 -2.41
C ILE A 175 -1.83 -2.43 -3.01
N TYR A 176 -2.88 -3.16 -3.35
CA TYR A 176 -2.73 -4.50 -3.94
C TYR A 176 -2.30 -4.46 -5.41
N ASN A 177 -2.57 -3.38 -6.16
CA ASN A 177 -2.03 -3.25 -7.51
C ASN A 177 -0.51 -3.05 -7.50
N ASP A 178 0.07 -2.42 -6.49
CA ASP A 178 1.52 -2.33 -6.34
C ASP A 178 2.17 -3.73 -6.19
N LEU A 179 1.38 -4.75 -5.79
CA LEU A 179 1.78 -6.14 -5.69
C LEU A 179 1.44 -6.95 -6.95
N PHE A 180 0.17 -6.93 -7.36
CA PHE A 180 -0.34 -7.76 -8.46
C PHE A 180 -0.02 -7.20 -9.83
N LEU A 181 0.15 -5.89 -9.96
CA LEU A 181 0.52 -5.20 -11.20
C LEU A 181 -0.43 -5.53 -12.36
N THR A 182 -1.73 -5.69 -12.07
CA THR A 182 -2.77 -6.05 -13.04
C THR A 182 -3.29 -4.84 -13.80
N ASP A 183 -3.11 -3.62 -13.29
CA ASP A 183 -3.45 -2.39 -14.01
C ASP A 183 -2.66 -2.22 -15.33
N ARG A 184 -1.64 -3.06 -15.58
CA ARG A 184 -0.98 -3.18 -16.89
C ARG A 184 -2.02 -3.38 -18.01
N TYR A 185 -3.07 -4.14 -17.74
CA TYR A 185 -4.04 -4.55 -18.74
C TYR A 185 -5.17 -3.53 -18.98
N LEU A 186 -5.12 -2.35 -18.37
CA LEU A 186 -6.17 -1.33 -18.54
C LEU A 186 -6.11 -0.61 -19.90
N ASN A 187 -4.96 -0.64 -20.58
CA ASN A 187 -4.79 0.06 -21.85
C ASN A 187 -5.49 -0.69 -22.99
N GLY A 188 -6.42 0.00 -23.66
CA GLY A 188 -7.14 -0.56 -24.81
C GLY A 188 -7.97 -1.79 -24.44
N GLU A 189 -7.69 -2.91 -25.13
CA GLU A 189 -8.39 -4.19 -24.99
C GLU A 189 -7.47 -5.28 -24.39
N ALA A 190 -6.37 -4.88 -23.73
CA ALA A 190 -5.30 -5.80 -23.32
C ALA A 190 -5.76 -6.91 -22.36
N ALA A 191 -6.76 -6.67 -21.50
CA ALA A 191 -7.28 -7.67 -20.57
C ALA A 191 -8.20 -8.67 -21.27
N VAL A 192 -9.15 -8.18 -22.08
CA VAL A 192 -10.08 -9.06 -22.82
C VAL A 192 -9.35 -9.89 -23.87
N ASP A 193 -8.23 -9.40 -24.41
CA ASP A 193 -7.38 -10.17 -25.30
C ASP A 193 -6.72 -11.39 -24.63
N LEU A 194 -6.69 -11.48 -23.30
CA LEU A 194 -6.21 -12.67 -22.58
C LEU A 194 -7.23 -13.82 -22.56
N LEU A 195 -8.50 -13.54 -22.86
CA LEU A 195 -9.58 -14.52 -22.84
C LEU A 195 -9.53 -15.38 -24.13
N LYS A 196 -8.58 -16.32 -24.20
CA LYS A 196 -8.22 -17.10 -25.42
C LYS A 196 -8.99 -18.43 -25.61
N SER A 197 -10.24 -18.52 -25.15
CA SER A 197 -11.07 -19.74 -25.24
C SER A 197 -12.40 -19.46 -25.92
N ASP A 198 -12.93 -20.43 -26.67
CA ASP A 198 -14.27 -20.37 -27.28
C ASP A 198 -15.40 -20.34 -26.23
N ALA A 199 -15.06 -20.60 -24.96
CA ALA A 199 -15.97 -20.45 -23.83
C ALA A 199 -16.28 -18.98 -23.47
N TYR A 200 -15.52 -18.02 -24.01
CA TYR A 200 -15.68 -16.59 -23.71
C TYR A 200 -16.27 -15.83 -24.90
N ASP A 201 -17.06 -14.80 -24.62
CA ASP A 201 -17.46 -13.76 -25.59
C ASP A 201 -16.69 -12.47 -25.32
N ALA A 202 -15.36 -12.56 -25.35
CA ALA A 202 -14.44 -11.54 -24.84
C ALA A 202 -14.70 -10.13 -25.41
N LYS A 203 -15.13 -10.06 -26.67
CA LYS A 203 -15.44 -8.82 -27.38
C LYS A 203 -16.91 -8.73 -27.80
N TRP A 204 -17.82 -9.19 -26.94
CA TRP A 204 -19.28 -9.19 -27.14
C TRP A 204 -19.84 -7.86 -27.66
N TYR A 205 -19.21 -6.74 -27.28
CA TYR A 205 -19.58 -5.40 -27.72
C TYR A 205 -19.46 -5.16 -29.23
N ASN A 206 -18.70 -6.00 -29.95
CA ASN A 206 -18.65 -5.96 -31.42
C ASN A 206 -19.98 -6.38 -32.07
N SER A 207 -20.86 -7.05 -31.31
CA SER A 207 -22.21 -7.44 -31.75
C SER A 207 -23.31 -6.53 -31.20
N LEU A 208 -22.96 -5.40 -30.56
CA LEU A 208 -23.97 -4.44 -30.10
C LEU A 208 -24.73 -3.81 -31.27
N PRO A 209 -26.06 -3.70 -31.19
CA PRO A 209 -26.84 -2.99 -32.19
C PRO A 209 -26.47 -1.50 -32.17
N GLN A 210 -26.55 -0.85 -33.33
CA GLN A 210 -26.40 0.60 -33.47
C GLN A 210 -27.67 1.31 -32.99
N ASP A 211 -28.00 1.15 -31.71
CA ASP A 211 -29.22 1.65 -31.08
C ASP A 211 -28.94 2.96 -30.31
N PRO A 212 -29.58 4.09 -30.67
CA PRO A 212 -29.47 5.35 -29.93
C PRO A 212 -29.82 5.24 -28.44
N ALA A 213 -30.62 4.25 -28.02
CA ALA A 213 -30.95 4.03 -26.61
C ALA A 213 -29.71 3.74 -25.74
N LEU A 214 -28.60 3.26 -26.33
CA LEU A 214 -27.34 3.03 -25.63
C LEU A 214 -26.71 4.33 -25.12
N VAL A 215 -26.96 5.45 -25.80
CA VAL A 215 -26.43 6.77 -25.42
C VAL A 215 -27.00 7.19 -24.07
N GLU A 216 -28.32 7.12 -23.93
CA GLU A 216 -29.01 7.43 -22.67
C GLU A 216 -28.64 6.41 -21.57
N LYS A 217 -28.67 5.11 -21.90
CA LYS A 217 -28.38 4.04 -20.93
C LYS A 217 -27.01 4.21 -20.26
N TYR A 218 -25.98 4.55 -21.02
CA TYR A 218 -24.60 4.64 -20.50
C TYR A 218 -24.15 6.09 -20.26
N GLY A 219 -25.07 7.06 -20.31
CA GLY A 219 -24.77 8.48 -20.14
C GLY A 219 -23.65 8.95 -21.08
N ALA A 220 -23.67 8.51 -22.33
CA ALA A 220 -22.66 8.83 -23.33
C ALA A 220 -23.01 10.10 -24.11
N ARG A 221 -22.01 10.71 -24.76
CA ARG A 221 -22.22 11.89 -25.62
C ARG A 221 -22.90 11.53 -26.94
N ASP A 222 -22.50 10.40 -27.50
CA ASP A 222 -22.99 9.84 -28.76
C ASP A 222 -22.78 8.31 -28.76
N LEU A 223 -23.13 7.65 -29.86
CA LEU A 223 -23.05 6.20 -29.97
C LEU A 223 -21.59 5.68 -29.99
N GLU A 224 -20.67 6.46 -30.54
CA GLU A 224 -19.25 6.10 -30.55
C GLU A 224 -18.68 6.14 -29.12
N ASP A 225 -19.00 7.19 -28.37
CA ASP A 225 -18.68 7.32 -26.94
C ASP A 225 -19.29 6.18 -26.12
N ALA A 226 -20.54 5.79 -26.40
CA ALA A 226 -21.19 4.66 -25.72
C ALA A 226 -20.44 3.34 -25.97
N ILE A 227 -20.06 3.06 -27.22
CA ILE A 227 -19.30 1.85 -27.56
C ILE A 227 -17.91 1.88 -26.92
N ASN A 228 -17.22 3.02 -26.93
CA ASN A 228 -15.90 3.18 -26.32
C ASN A 228 -15.95 2.99 -24.80
N LYS A 229 -16.99 3.51 -24.13
CA LYS A 229 -17.25 3.26 -22.70
C LYS A 229 -17.47 1.77 -22.43
N VAL A 230 -18.34 1.10 -23.18
CA VAL A 230 -18.57 -0.35 -23.01
C VAL A 230 -17.28 -1.16 -23.19
N LYS A 231 -16.47 -0.85 -24.21
CA LYS A 231 -15.16 -1.48 -24.42
C LYS A 231 -14.25 -1.28 -23.21
N SER A 232 -14.12 -0.04 -22.75
CA SER A 232 -13.29 0.33 -21.61
C SER A 232 -13.75 -0.35 -20.32
N TRP A 233 -15.06 -0.35 -20.04
CA TRP A 233 -15.64 -0.96 -18.84
C TRP A 233 -15.55 -2.49 -18.86
N THR A 234 -15.70 -3.12 -20.03
CA THR A 234 -15.46 -4.56 -20.20
C THR A 234 -13.99 -4.88 -19.90
N ASN A 235 -13.07 -4.15 -20.53
CA ASN A 235 -11.63 -4.36 -20.34
C ASN A 235 -11.19 -4.10 -18.90
N ARG A 236 -11.69 -3.04 -18.27
CA ARG A 236 -11.41 -2.72 -16.86
C ARG A 236 -11.97 -3.79 -15.92
N GLY A 237 -13.20 -4.28 -16.18
CA GLY A 237 -13.82 -5.33 -15.37
C GLY A 237 -13.02 -6.64 -15.37
N VAL A 238 -12.46 -7.04 -16.52
CA VAL A 238 -11.54 -8.19 -16.61
C VAL A 238 -10.16 -7.84 -16.03
N GLY A 239 -9.63 -6.67 -16.38
CA GLY A 239 -8.30 -6.17 -15.99
C GLY A 239 -8.09 -6.04 -14.48
N ARG A 240 -9.15 -5.67 -13.75
CA ARG A 240 -9.12 -5.46 -12.30
C ARG A 240 -9.79 -6.54 -11.50
N GLU A 241 -10.27 -7.63 -12.11
CA GLU A 241 -10.95 -8.73 -11.40
C GLU A 241 -10.27 -9.14 -10.07
N PRO A 242 -8.93 -9.36 -9.99
CA PRO A 242 -8.28 -9.69 -8.71
C PRO A 242 -8.38 -8.59 -7.65
N LEU A 243 -8.31 -7.32 -8.07
CA LEU A 243 -8.40 -6.16 -7.18
C LEU A 243 -9.84 -5.93 -6.72
N GLU A 244 -10.82 -6.16 -7.61
CA GLU A 244 -12.24 -6.07 -7.26
C GLU A 244 -12.66 -7.24 -6.37
N LEU A 245 -12.07 -8.43 -6.50
CA LEU A 245 -12.31 -9.54 -5.56
C LEU A 245 -11.86 -9.14 -4.14
N ILE A 246 -10.69 -8.53 -4.01
CA ILE A 246 -10.20 -8.00 -2.72
C ILE A 246 -11.16 -6.95 -2.16
N ALA A 247 -11.55 -5.96 -2.98
CA ALA A 247 -12.48 -4.93 -2.56
C ALA A 247 -13.83 -5.53 -2.14
N TYR A 248 -14.35 -6.52 -2.87
CA TYR A 248 -15.59 -7.22 -2.56
C TYR A 248 -15.52 -7.95 -1.22
N ILE A 249 -14.46 -8.71 -0.97
CA ILE A 249 -14.26 -9.44 0.29
C ILE A 249 -14.28 -8.47 1.47
N VAL A 250 -13.50 -7.38 1.39
CA VAL A 250 -13.38 -6.40 2.48
C VAL A 250 -14.66 -5.57 2.64
N ARG A 251 -15.32 -5.21 1.54
CA ARG A 251 -16.60 -4.48 1.57
C ARG A 251 -17.70 -5.25 2.29
N ASN A 252 -17.69 -6.57 2.17
CA ASN A 252 -18.71 -7.45 2.73
C ASN A 252 -18.27 -8.13 4.04
N ASP A 253 -17.20 -7.64 4.68
CA ASP A 253 -16.66 -8.17 5.95
C ASP A 253 -16.42 -9.69 5.91
N ARG A 254 -16.04 -10.22 4.74
CA ARG A 254 -15.75 -11.65 4.54
C ARG A 254 -14.32 -11.97 4.97
N SER A 255 -14.08 -13.24 5.27
CA SER A 255 -12.73 -13.73 5.58
C SER A 255 -11.79 -13.45 4.42
N PHE A 256 -10.67 -12.77 4.70
CA PHE A 256 -9.69 -12.43 3.67
C PHE A 256 -9.01 -13.65 3.05
N LYS A 257 -9.12 -14.84 3.67
CA LYS A 257 -8.71 -16.12 3.05
C LYS A 257 -9.37 -16.36 1.70
N GLU A 258 -10.56 -15.78 1.47
CA GLU A 258 -11.26 -15.90 0.19
C GLU A 258 -10.48 -15.31 -0.99
N VAL A 259 -9.47 -14.46 -0.75
CA VAL A 259 -8.55 -13.99 -1.80
C VAL A 259 -7.86 -15.16 -2.52
N LEU A 260 -7.69 -16.31 -1.85
CA LEU A 260 -7.14 -17.55 -2.41
C LEU A 260 -8.18 -18.68 -2.51
N THR A 261 -9.19 -18.68 -1.66
CA THR A 261 -10.09 -19.84 -1.48
C THR A 261 -11.47 -19.65 -2.11
N ALA A 262 -11.79 -18.45 -2.61
CA ALA A 262 -13.07 -18.20 -3.26
C ALA A 262 -13.30 -19.17 -4.43
N ASP A 263 -14.43 -19.86 -4.40
CA ASP A 263 -14.96 -20.70 -5.48
C ASP A 263 -15.79 -19.88 -6.48
N TYR A 264 -15.63 -18.56 -6.45
CA TYR A 264 -16.30 -17.57 -7.27
C TYR A 264 -15.30 -16.50 -7.71
N THR A 265 -15.62 -15.82 -8.81
CA THR A 265 -14.99 -14.55 -9.18
C THR A 265 -16.01 -13.42 -9.07
N VAL A 266 -15.57 -12.17 -9.13
CA VAL A 266 -16.49 -11.03 -9.19
C VAL A 266 -16.50 -10.43 -10.59
N VAL A 267 -17.69 -10.08 -11.06
CA VAL A 267 -17.92 -9.50 -12.37
C VAL A 267 -18.81 -8.27 -12.27
N ASN A 268 -18.60 -7.32 -13.17
CA ASN A 268 -19.55 -6.23 -13.40
C ASN A 268 -20.48 -6.57 -14.59
N PRO A 269 -21.49 -5.74 -14.92
CA PRO A 269 -22.41 -6.01 -16.01
C PRO A 269 -21.75 -6.27 -17.37
N PHE A 270 -20.51 -5.79 -17.54
CA PHE A 270 -19.75 -5.83 -18.78
C PHE A 270 -18.81 -7.04 -18.84
N SER A 271 -18.06 -7.31 -17.78
CA SER A 271 -17.17 -8.49 -17.71
C SER A 271 -17.94 -9.79 -17.56
N ALA A 272 -19.15 -9.77 -16.99
CA ALA A 272 -20.04 -10.94 -16.97
C ALA A 272 -20.33 -11.45 -18.40
N LYS A 273 -20.60 -10.53 -19.33
CA LYS A 273 -20.82 -10.85 -20.75
C LYS A 273 -19.55 -11.37 -21.41
N ALA A 274 -18.40 -10.73 -21.14
CA ALA A 274 -17.11 -11.20 -21.64
C ALA A 274 -16.79 -12.63 -21.19
N TYR A 275 -17.15 -12.98 -19.95
CA TYR A 275 -17.00 -14.33 -19.41
C TYR A 275 -18.09 -15.31 -19.85
N GLY A 276 -19.13 -14.86 -20.55
CA GLY A 276 -20.26 -15.71 -20.94
C GLY A 276 -21.09 -16.21 -19.75
N VAL A 277 -21.07 -15.51 -18.61
CA VAL A 277 -21.78 -15.89 -17.39
C VAL A 277 -23.03 -15.04 -17.19
N THR A 278 -24.04 -15.60 -16.53
CA THR A 278 -25.26 -14.88 -16.15
C THR A 278 -25.17 -14.43 -14.71
N ALA A 279 -25.48 -13.16 -14.45
CA ALA A 279 -25.52 -12.56 -13.12
C ALA A 279 -26.64 -11.52 -13.03
N GLU A 280 -27.13 -11.27 -11.82
CA GLU A 280 -28.14 -10.25 -11.54
C GLU A 280 -27.45 -8.99 -10.99
N PHE A 281 -27.82 -7.84 -11.54
CA PHE A 281 -27.30 -6.52 -11.16
C PHE A 281 -28.46 -5.60 -10.80
N GLN A 282 -28.25 -4.72 -9.82
CA GLN A 282 -29.19 -3.66 -9.47
C GLN A 282 -29.26 -2.63 -10.61
N ASN A 283 -28.11 -2.31 -11.20
CA ASN A 283 -27.99 -1.42 -12.35
C ASN A 283 -27.07 -2.04 -13.40
N ASP A 284 -27.66 -2.60 -14.45
CA ASP A 284 -26.91 -3.22 -15.56
C ASP A 284 -26.14 -2.22 -16.46
N ALA A 285 -26.19 -0.92 -16.12
CA ALA A 285 -25.39 0.14 -16.72
C ALA A 285 -24.25 0.65 -15.81
N ASP A 286 -24.15 0.17 -14.56
CA ASP A 286 -23.11 0.60 -13.61
C ASP A 286 -21.82 -0.24 -13.78
N PRO A 287 -20.71 0.36 -14.23
CA PRO A 287 -19.44 -0.38 -14.38
C PRO A 287 -18.73 -0.66 -13.06
N GLU A 288 -19.14 -0.04 -11.96
CA GLU A 288 -18.54 -0.22 -10.63
C GLU A 288 -19.38 -1.17 -9.74
N GLU A 289 -20.52 -1.67 -10.21
CA GLU A 289 -21.26 -2.73 -9.53
C GLU A 289 -20.62 -4.10 -9.80
N PHE A 290 -20.08 -4.75 -8.76
CA PHE A 290 -19.47 -6.08 -8.86
C PHE A 290 -20.23 -7.11 -8.03
N VAL A 291 -20.55 -8.25 -8.66
CA VAL A 291 -21.29 -9.35 -8.02
C VAL A 291 -20.54 -10.69 -8.19
N PRO A 292 -20.65 -11.62 -7.23
CA PRO A 292 -19.96 -12.90 -7.29
C PRO A 292 -20.64 -13.86 -8.28
N VAL A 293 -19.85 -14.60 -9.04
CA VAL A 293 -20.31 -15.61 -10.00
C VAL A 293 -19.39 -16.82 -10.01
N LYS A 294 -19.96 -17.98 -10.29
CA LYS A 294 -19.18 -19.20 -10.60
C LYS A 294 -18.80 -19.24 -12.08
N ARG A 295 -17.71 -19.92 -12.39
CA ARG A 295 -17.23 -20.14 -13.76
C ARG A 295 -17.08 -21.63 -14.06
N ASP A 296 -18.17 -22.37 -13.88
CA ASP A 296 -18.17 -23.82 -14.11
C ASP A 296 -17.79 -24.15 -15.56
N PRO A 297 -16.99 -25.21 -15.80
CA PRO A 297 -16.51 -26.21 -14.85
C PRO A 297 -15.13 -25.89 -14.22
N ILE A 298 -14.66 -24.64 -14.22
CA ILE A 298 -13.33 -24.27 -13.71
C ILE A 298 -13.33 -24.33 -12.17
N PRO A 299 -12.44 -25.12 -11.54
CA PRO A 299 -12.24 -25.09 -10.09
C PRO A 299 -11.48 -23.82 -9.72
N LEU A 300 -12.20 -22.82 -9.22
CA LEU A 300 -11.64 -21.52 -8.88
C LEU A 300 -10.81 -21.57 -7.59
N ALA A 301 -9.82 -20.68 -7.49
CA ALA A 301 -8.94 -20.48 -6.34
C ALA A 301 -8.64 -18.99 -6.17
N GLY A 302 -9.71 -18.21 -5.95
CA GLY A 302 -9.66 -16.76 -5.83
C GLY A 302 -8.85 -16.09 -6.94
N VAL A 303 -7.89 -15.22 -6.55
CA VAL A 303 -7.07 -14.48 -7.51
C VAL A 303 -6.13 -15.38 -8.32
N LEU A 304 -5.79 -16.58 -7.84
CA LEU A 304 -4.83 -17.46 -8.51
C LEU A 304 -5.37 -18.07 -9.80
N THR A 305 -6.70 -18.11 -9.96
CA THR A 305 -7.38 -18.57 -11.17
C THR A 305 -7.80 -17.43 -12.11
N SER A 306 -7.50 -16.18 -11.75
CA SER A 306 -7.82 -15.05 -12.61
C SER A 306 -6.95 -15.06 -13.88
N PRO A 307 -7.53 -14.87 -15.08
CA PRO A 307 -6.77 -14.79 -16.33
C PRO A 307 -5.66 -13.74 -16.29
N VAL A 308 -5.92 -12.57 -15.68
CA VAL A 308 -4.93 -11.50 -15.58
C VAL A 308 -3.80 -11.86 -14.60
N PHE A 309 -4.08 -12.54 -13.50
CA PHE A 309 -3.04 -12.98 -12.56
C PHE A 309 -2.13 -14.05 -13.19
N LEU A 310 -2.73 -15.04 -13.87
CA LEU A 310 -2.03 -16.13 -14.54
C LEU A 310 -1.14 -15.66 -15.69
N ASN A 311 -1.56 -14.63 -16.42
CA ASN A 311 -0.79 -14.05 -17.52
C ASN A 311 0.23 -13.01 -17.03
N ARG A 312 -0.06 -12.30 -15.93
CA ARG A 312 0.90 -11.35 -15.33
C ARG A 312 2.14 -12.06 -14.78
N HIS A 313 1.95 -13.30 -14.35
CA HIS A 313 2.97 -14.20 -13.84
C HIS A 313 3.11 -15.40 -14.80
N PRO A 314 3.80 -15.22 -15.94
CA PRO A 314 3.79 -16.19 -17.01
C PRO A 314 4.49 -17.49 -16.64
N THR A 315 4.15 -18.55 -17.37
CA THR A 315 4.81 -19.85 -17.31
C THR A 315 5.39 -20.21 -18.67
N THR A 316 6.46 -21.00 -18.67
CA THR A 316 7.13 -21.51 -19.87
C THR A 316 7.42 -23.00 -19.72
N SER A 317 7.78 -23.68 -20.81
CA SER A 317 8.16 -25.10 -20.78
C SER A 317 9.35 -25.41 -19.87
N THR A 318 10.19 -24.41 -19.55
CA THR A 318 11.34 -24.54 -18.64
C THR A 318 11.02 -24.13 -17.22
N ASN A 319 10.22 -23.07 -17.03
CA ASN A 319 9.85 -22.59 -15.70
C ASN A 319 8.76 -23.47 -15.06
N ARG A 320 7.82 -24.02 -15.85
CA ARG A 320 6.77 -24.97 -15.42
C ARG A 320 6.01 -24.51 -14.17
N ASN A 321 5.52 -23.26 -14.19
CA ASN A 321 4.77 -22.55 -13.14
C ASN A 321 5.58 -22.07 -11.92
N ARG A 322 6.90 -22.27 -11.88
CA ARG A 322 7.73 -21.87 -10.73
C ARG A 322 7.72 -20.37 -10.47
N HIS A 323 7.49 -19.56 -11.51
CA HIS A 323 7.31 -18.12 -11.36
C HIS A 323 5.99 -17.79 -10.65
N ARG A 324 4.88 -18.44 -11.04
CA ARG A 324 3.58 -18.35 -10.34
C ARG A 324 3.71 -18.78 -8.88
N ALA A 325 4.39 -19.91 -8.63
CA ALA A 325 4.63 -20.39 -7.28
C ALA A 325 5.48 -19.43 -6.44
N ARG A 326 6.55 -18.86 -7.03
CA ARG A 326 7.39 -17.86 -6.36
C ARG A 326 6.57 -16.65 -5.91
N VAL A 327 5.70 -16.12 -6.77
CA VAL A 327 4.88 -14.96 -6.38
C VAL A 327 3.85 -15.31 -5.31
N VAL A 328 3.31 -16.54 -5.28
CA VAL A 328 2.44 -16.97 -4.18
C VAL A 328 3.19 -16.95 -2.84
N TYR A 329 4.41 -17.50 -2.78
CA TYR A 329 5.25 -17.42 -1.58
C TYR A 329 5.53 -15.97 -1.16
N GLN A 330 5.84 -15.12 -2.14
CA GLN A 330 6.16 -13.72 -1.87
C GLN A 330 4.94 -12.93 -1.38
N TYR A 331 3.79 -13.09 -2.03
CA TYR A 331 2.61 -12.23 -1.86
C TYR A 331 1.72 -12.68 -0.70
N PHE A 332 1.61 -14.00 -0.50
CA PHE A 332 0.66 -14.59 0.46
C PHE A 332 1.34 -15.33 1.59
N LEU A 333 2.67 -15.49 1.60
CA LEU A 333 3.42 -16.10 2.70
C LEU A 333 4.61 -15.25 3.17
N GLY A 334 4.72 -14.01 2.67
CA GLY A 334 5.77 -13.07 3.04
C GLY A 334 7.20 -13.63 2.88
N THR A 335 7.38 -14.59 1.95
CA THR A 335 8.61 -15.37 1.81
C THR A 335 9.23 -15.13 0.44
N ASP A 336 10.41 -14.51 0.40
CA ASP A 336 11.20 -14.41 -0.83
C ASP A 336 12.01 -15.69 -1.01
N ILE A 337 11.43 -16.66 -1.73
CA ILE A 337 12.04 -17.97 -1.98
C ILE A 337 13.43 -17.89 -2.67
N LEU A 338 13.77 -16.76 -3.31
CA LEU A 338 15.08 -16.59 -3.92
C LEU A 338 16.16 -16.17 -2.91
N LYS A 339 15.75 -15.76 -1.71
CA LYS A 339 16.64 -15.38 -0.60
C LYS A 339 16.72 -16.46 0.49
N THR A 340 16.14 -17.63 0.27
CA THR A 340 16.18 -18.73 1.26
C THR A 340 17.48 -19.55 1.19
N ALA A 341 18.27 -19.39 0.13
CA ALA A 341 19.57 -20.05 -0.03
C ALA A 341 20.48 -19.28 -0.99
N GLU A 342 21.80 -19.49 -0.87
CA GLU A 342 22.76 -19.00 -1.85
C GLU A 342 22.65 -19.80 -3.15
N GLN A 343 22.55 -19.11 -4.28
CA GLN A 343 22.58 -19.76 -5.59
C GLN A 343 24.03 -20.14 -5.95
N PRO A 344 24.26 -21.32 -6.55
CA PRO A 344 25.59 -21.70 -6.97
C PRO A 344 26.12 -20.73 -8.03
N LEU A 345 27.23 -20.06 -7.72
CA LEU A 345 27.86 -19.02 -8.55
C LEU A 345 28.39 -19.53 -9.90
N ASP A 346 28.58 -20.85 -10.03
CA ASP A 346 29.15 -21.49 -11.23
C ASP A 346 28.25 -22.61 -11.75
N GLN A 347 27.40 -22.28 -12.72
CA GLN A 347 26.48 -23.23 -13.37
C GLN A 347 27.22 -24.33 -14.15
N THR A 348 28.49 -24.13 -14.51
CA THR A 348 29.27 -25.15 -15.25
C THR A 348 29.64 -26.36 -14.40
N LYS A 349 29.49 -26.25 -13.07
CA LYS A 349 29.71 -27.35 -12.11
C LYS A 349 28.46 -28.21 -11.88
N ILE A 350 27.32 -27.83 -12.45
CA ILE A 350 26.08 -28.60 -12.34
C ILE A 350 26.10 -29.68 -13.43
N THR A 351 26.48 -30.90 -13.07
CA THR A 351 26.56 -32.06 -13.98
C THR A 351 25.42 -33.05 -13.80
N ASP A 352 24.55 -32.83 -12.81
CA ASP A 352 23.41 -33.70 -12.52
C ASP A 352 22.37 -33.67 -13.65
N PHE A 353 21.83 -34.84 -14.02
CA PHE A 353 20.81 -34.98 -15.07
C PHE A 353 19.50 -34.23 -14.74
N ASN A 354 19.13 -34.16 -13.46
CA ASN A 354 18.02 -33.33 -12.97
C ASN A 354 18.44 -32.65 -11.67
N PRO A 355 19.08 -31.48 -11.74
CA PRO A 355 19.63 -30.83 -10.57
C PRO A 355 18.53 -30.36 -9.60
N THR A 356 17.35 -29.98 -10.11
CA THR A 356 16.22 -29.54 -9.27
C THR A 356 15.71 -30.63 -8.32
N MET A 357 15.90 -31.90 -8.67
CA MET A 357 15.54 -33.05 -7.84
C MET A 357 16.71 -33.62 -7.03
N ASN A 358 17.94 -33.55 -7.57
CA ASN A 358 19.05 -34.36 -7.08
C ASN A 358 20.25 -33.55 -6.57
N ASN A 359 20.38 -32.28 -6.96
CA ASN A 359 21.48 -31.43 -6.51
C ASN A 359 21.09 -30.69 -5.23
N ALA A 360 21.90 -30.83 -4.16
CA ALA A 360 21.64 -30.18 -2.87
C ALA A 360 21.51 -28.64 -2.99
N ALA A 361 22.29 -28.01 -3.87
CA ALA A 361 22.26 -26.55 -4.08
C ALA A 361 20.98 -26.07 -4.80
N CYS A 362 20.26 -26.94 -5.51
CA CYS A 362 19.01 -26.58 -6.20
C CYS A 362 17.78 -27.04 -5.40
N THR A 363 17.83 -28.25 -4.82
CA THR A 363 16.72 -28.82 -4.04
C THR A 363 16.31 -27.94 -2.86
N VAL A 364 17.21 -27.11 -2.33
CA VAL A 364 16.94 -26.14 -1.26
C VAL A 364 15.71 -25.26 -1.52
N CYS A 365 15.56 -24.71 -2.73
CA CYS A 365 14.37 -23.93 -3.10
C CYS A 365 13.31 -24.83 -3.74
N HIS A 366 13.73 -25.77 -4.60
CA HIS A 366 12.81 -26.58 -5.39
C HIS A 366 11.95 -27.54 -4.55
N ALA A 367 12.39 -27.95 -3.36
CA ALA A 367 11.59 -28.78 -2.46
C ALA A 367 10.29 -28.11 -2.00
N ALA A 368 10.31 -26.79 -1.82
CA ALA A 368 9.14 -26.00 -1.44
C ALA A 368 8.42 -25.43 -2.68
N LEU A 369 9.18 -25.06 -3.72
CA LEU A 369 8.66 -24.38 -4.90
C LEU A 369 7.90 -25.31 -5.85
N ASP A 370 8.46 -26.48 -6.16
CA ASP A 370 7.93 -27.38 -7.19
C ASP A 370 6.53 -27.94 -6.84
N PRO A 371 6.23 -28.32 -5.58
CA PRO A 371 4.88 -28.77 -5.23
C PRO A 371 3.80 -27.70 -5.47
N LEU A 372 4.06 -26.45 -5.06
CA LEU A 372 3.12 -25.34 -5.27
C LEU A 372 3.00 -25.03 -6.77
N SER A 373 4.12 -25.11 -7.49
CA SER A 373 4.18 -25.00 -8.95
C SER A 373 3.27 -26.04 -9.63
N GLY A 374 3.26 -27.27 -9.11
CA GLY A 374 2.37 -28.33 -9.56
C GLY A 374 0.90 -28.05 -9.33
N GLY A 375 0.53 -27.22 -8.36
CA GLY A 375 -0.86 -26.78 -8.18
C GLY A 375 -1.44 -26.09 -9.43
N PHE A 376 -0.62 -25.35 -10.17
CA PHE A 376 -1.02 -24.64 -11.39
C PHE A 376 -1.00 -25.51 -12.65
N HIS A 377 -0.77 -26.82 -12.56
CA HIS A 377 -0.54 -27.67 -13.74
C HIS A 377 -1.73 -27.68 -14.71
N SER A 378 -2.98 -27.64 -14.21
CA SER A 378 -4.18 -27.56 -15.04
C SER A 378 -4.40 -26.20 -15.73
N PHE A 379 -3.41 -25.29 -15.72
CA PHE A 379 -3.48 -23.98 -16.39
C PHE A 379 -2.34 -23.78 -17.36
N ASP A 380 -2.66 -23.65 -18.64
CA ASP A 380 -1.68 -23.48 -19.71
C ASP A 380 -0.94 -22.11 -19.65
N SER A 381 -0.07 -21.86 -20.63
CA SER A 381 0.68 -20.60 -20.71
C SER A 381 -0.18 -19.38 -20.99
N ALA A 382 -1.38 -19.55 -21.56
CA ALA A 382 -2.37 -18.50 -21.75
C ALA A 382 -3.35 -18.39 -20.56
N GLY A 383 -3.24 -19.27 -19.56
CA GLY A 383 -4.12 -19.32 -18.40
C GLY A 383 -5.46 -20.02 -18.66
N ARG A 384 -5.57 -20.84 -19.71
CA ARG A 384 -6.74 -21.68 -19.95
C ARG A 384 -6.70 -22.92 -19.06
N TYR A 385 -7.87 -23.29 -18.56
CA TYR A 385 -8.04 -24.47 -17.72
C TYR A 385 -8.14 -25.74 -18.57
N GLU A 386 -7.30 -26.72 -18.27
CA GLU A 386 -7.22 -28.02 -18.94
C GLU A 386 -7.28 -29.12 -17.87
N ALA A 387 -8.45 -29.73 -17.70
CA ALA A 387 -8.70 -30.71 -16.63
C ALA A 387 -7.85 -31.98 -16.75
N ASP A 388 -7.53 -32.38 -17.98
CA ASP A 388 -6.83 -33.63 -18.31
C ASP A 388 -5.31 -33.45 -18.45
N ASP A 389 -4.75 -32.30 -18.05
CA ASP A 389 -3.30 -32.10 -18.14
C ASP A 389 -2.55 -33.02 -17.15
N THR A 390 -1.42 -33.56 -17.61
CA THR A 390 -0.62 -34.52 -16.87
C THR A 390 0.61 -33.85 -16.28
N TRP A 391 0.80 -33.99 -14.97
CA TRP A 391 1.98 -33.45 -14.30
C TRP A 391 3.29 -34.11 -14.74
N TYR A 392 4.36 -33.32 -14.76
CA TYR A 392 5.69 -33.79 -15.13
C TYR A 392 6.32 -34.72 -14.08
N GLU A 393 6.63 -35.96 -14.46
CA GLU A 393 7.22 -36.97 -13.57
C GLU A 393 8.67 -36.66 -13.14
N ASP A 394 9.36 -35.77 -13.85
CA ASP A 394 10.70 -35.26 -13.52
C ASP A 394 10.67 -34.07 -12.55
N MET A 395 9.51 -33.71 -12.00
CA MET A 395 9.35 -32.71 -10.94
C MET A 395 8.70 -33.31 -9.69
N ARG A 396 8.85 -32.63 -8.55
CA ARG A 396 8.12 -33.00 -7.33
C ARG A 396 6.61 -32.92 -7.57
N PRO A 397 5.81 -33.84 -7.01
CA PRO A 397 4.36 -33.86 -7.26
C PRO A 397 3.67 -32.58 -6.73
N PRO A 398 2.52 -32.20 -7.30
CA PRO A 398 1.72 -31.08 -6.80
C PRO A 398 1.45 -31.22 -5.29
N GLY A 399 1.54 -30.11 -4.55
CA GLY A 399 1.43 -30.15 -3.10
C GLY A 399 1.79 -28.83 -2.41
N PHE A 400 1.83 -28.88 -1.08
CA PHE A 400 2.28 -27.76 -0.25
C PHE A 400 2.95 -28.30 1.02
N GLY A 401 4.12 -27.74 1.36
CA GLY A 401 4.93 -28.25 2.47
C GLY A 401 5.29 -29.73 2.28
N ALA A 402 4.95 -30.55 3.26
CA ALA A 402 5.19 -32.00 3.22
C ALA A 402 4.01 -32.79 2.63
N GLU A 403 2.88 -32.15 2.35
CA GLU A 403 1.68 -32.79 1.81
C GLU A 403 1.68 -32.77 0.28
N SER A 404 1.16 -33.82 -0.33
CA SER A 404 0.95 -33.93 -1.78
C SER A 404 -0.53 -33.98 -2.09
N VAL A 405 -0.92 -33.37 -3.21
CA VAL A 405 -2.29 -33.43 -3.73
C VAL A 405 -2.62 -34.88 -4.07
N PRO A 406 -3.76 -35.44 -3.61
CA PRO A 406 -4.21 -36.75 -4.05
C PRO A 406 -4.44 -36.78 -5.56
N PHE A 407 -4.06 -37.89 -6.23
CA PHE A 407 -4.17 -37.99 -7.69
C PHE A 407 -5.60 -37.70 -8.22
N SER A 408 -6.64 -38.11 -7.49
CA SER A 408 -8.04 -37.83 -7.82
C SER A 408 -8.42 -36.35 -7.80
N GLU A 409 -7.63 -35.51 -7.14
CA GLU A 409 -7.87 -34.07 -7.00
C GLU A 409 -6.96 -33.24 -7.92
N PHE A 410 -6.20 -33.87 -8.82
CA PHE A 410 -5.33 -33.16 -9.77
C PHE A 410 -6.07 -32.09 -10.60
N PRO A 411 -7.29 -32.33 -11.11
CA PRO A 411 -8.04 -31.30 -11.83
C PRO A 411 -8.33 -30.04 -10.99
N SER A 412 -8.35 -30.15 -9.66
CA SER A 412 -8.58 -29.07 -8.70
C SER A 412 -7.35 -28.79 -7.82
N ALA A 413 -6.14 -29.17 -8.26
CA ALA A 413 -4.92 -29.09 -7.47
C ALA A 413 -4.64 -27.67 -6.97
N LEU A 414 -4.94 -26.64 -7.78
CA LEU A 414 -4.71 -25.25 -7.40
C LEU A 414 -5.57 -24.84 -6.21
N SER A 415 -6.87 -25.17 -6.22
CA SER A 415 -7.78 -24.90 -5.10
C SER A 415 -7.33 -25.62 -3.82
N TRP A 416 -6.87 -26.86 -3.94
CA TRP A 416 -6.32 -27.63 -2.82
C TRP A 416 -5.08 -26.98 -2.20
N VAL A 417 -4.15 -26.49 -3.05
CA VAL A 417 -2.93 -25.80 -2.62
C VAL A 417 -3.28 -24.44 -2.02
N ALA A 418 -4.19 -23.70 -2.65
CA ALA A 418 -4.63 -22.38 -2.20
C ALA A 418 -5.24 -22.40 -0.79
N GLN A 419 -6.04 -23.43 -0.47
CA GLN A 419 -6.56 -23.63 0.88
C GLN A 419 -5.44 -23.75 1.92
N ARG A 420 -4.40 -24.55 1.63
CA ARG A 420 -3.27 -24.72 2.54
C ARG A 420 -2.40 -23.49 2.68
N VAL A 421 -2.25 -22.71 1.61
CA VAL A 421 -1.57 -21.40 1.67
C VAL A 421 -2.37 -20.44 2.56
N ALA A 422 -3.70 -20.42 2.43
CA ALA A 422 -4.56 -19.56 3.25
C ALA A 422 -4.60 -19.99 4.75
N ASP A 423 -4.42 -21.28 5.03
CA ASP A 423 -4.36 -21.83 6.39
C ASP A 423 -2.96 -21.75 7.03
N ASP A 424 -1.93 -21.39 6.27
CA ASP A 424 -0.58 -21.19 6.79
C ASP A 424 -0.51 -19.92 7.66
N PRO A 425 0.08 -19.96 8.87
CA PRO A 425 0.20 -18.78 9.74
C PRO A 425 0.90 -17.58 9.07
N ARG A 426 1.78 -17.82 8.09
CA ARG A 426 2.45 -16.76 7.33
C ARG A 426 1.48 -15.94 6.47
N PHE A 427 0.29 -16.46 6.16
CA PHE A 427 -0.75 -15.74 5.44
C PHE A 427 -1.19 -14.47 6.17
N ALA A 428 -1.47 -14.60 7.48
CA ALA A 428 -1.87 -13.46 8.30
C ALA A 428 -0.75 -12.40 8.34
N LEU A 429 0.49 -12.83 8.53
CA LEU A 429 1.65 -11.94 8.59
C LEU A 429 1.93 -11.26 7.24
N ALA A 430 1.76 -11.97 6.11
CA ALA A 430 1.90 -11.40 4.78
C ALA A 430 0.86 -10.29 4.50
N ALA A 431 -0.38 -10.46 4.97
CA ALA A 431 -1.40 -9.42 4.88
C ALA A 431 -1.01 -8.18 5.69
N VAL A 432 -0.49 -8.35 6.91
CA VAL A 432 0.05 -7.25 7.74
C VAL A 432 1.19 -6.53 7.00
N TYR A 433 2.14 -7.26 6.41
CA TYR A 433 3.27 -6.66 5.67
C TYR A 433 2.81 -5.83 4.47
N THR A 434 1.85 -6.35 3.69
CA THR A 434 1.30 -5.64 2.54
C THR A 434 0.58 -4.36 2.97
N MET A 435 -0.29 -4.44 3.98
CA MET A 435 -1.01 -3.26 4.46
C MET A 435 -0.10 -2.26 5.16
N TYR A 436 0.90 -2.72 5.91
CA TYR A 436 1.91 -1.85 6.53
C TYR A 436 2.64 -1.04 5.47
N THR A 437 3.16 -1.73 4.44
CA THR A 437 3.85 -1.06 3.32
C THR A 437 2.91 -0.12 2.59
N GLY A 438 1.67 -0.56 2.37
CA GLY A 438 0.62 0.22 1.73
C GLY A 438 0.34 1.54 2.45
N LEU A 439 0.13 1.50 3.76
CA LEU A 439 -0.31 2.66 4.56
C LEU A 439 0.86 3.57 4.98
N THR A 440 2.02 3.01 5.30
CA THR A 440 3.18 3.78 5.79
C THR A 440 4.18 4.13 4.69
N GLY A 441 4.16 3.43 3.55
CA GLY A 441 5.19 3.50 2.51
C GLY A 441 6.51 2.82 2.89
N GLN A 442 6.63 2.27 4.10
CA GLN A 442 7.85 1.62 4.58
C GLN A 442 7.77 0.11 4.39
N LYS A 443 8.89 -0.51 4.00
CA LYS A 443 8.98 -1.98 3.98
C LYS A 443 9.17 -2.51 5.41
N PRO A 444 8.62 -3.69 5.74
CA PRO A 444 8.97 -4.39 6.97
C PRO A 444 10.50 -4.52 7.11
N LEU A 445 10.99 -4.35 8.33
CA LEU A 445 12.38 -4.54 8.68
C LEU A 445 12.79 -5.99 8.42
N VAL A 446 14.01 -6.16 7.94
CA VAL A 446 14.63 -7.46 7.74
C VAL A 446 15.64 -7.69 8.86
N ALA A 447 15.73 -8.92 9.36
CA ALA A 447 16.72 -9.25 10.38
C ALA A 447 18.14 -8.97 9.84
N PRO A 448 18.99 -8.22 10.56
CA PRO A 448 20.38 -7.97 10.15
C PRO A 448 21.20 -9.26 10.07
N THR A 449 22.26 -9.24 9.27
CA THR A 449 23.24 -10.34 9.20
C THR A 449 24.21 -10.23 10.38
N ASN A 450 24.74 -11.37 10.85
CA ASN A 450 25.57 -11.44 12.06
C ASN A 450 26.88 -10.63 11.98
N ASP A 451 27.31 -10.21 10.80
CA ASP A 451 28.48 -9.38 10.53
C ASP A 451 28.17 -7.87 10.46
N ASP A 452 26.91 -7.45 10.59
CA ASP A 452 26.52 -6.04 10.61
C ASP A 452 27.11 -5.33 11.85
N PRO A 453 27.90 -4.25 11.69
CA PRO A 453 28.47 -3.50 12.82
C PRO A 453 27.42 -2.96 13.80
N GLU A 454 26.19 -2.74 13.34
CA GLU A 454 25.05 -2.23 14.11
C GLU A 454 24.04 -3.35 14.46
N PHE A 455 24.46 -4.61 14.35
CA PHE A 455 23.62 -5.79 14.53
C PHE A 455 22.69 -5.67 15.75
N SER A 456 23.24 -5.38 16.93
CA SER A 456 22.44 -5.36 18.16
C SER A 456 21.33 -4.31 18.14
N ALA A 457 21.56 -3.15 17.52
CA ALA A 457 20.58 -2.07 17.47
C ALA A 457 19.49 -2.39 16.43
N LYS A 458 19.90 -2.78 15.21
CA LYS A 458 18.99 -3.18 14.13
C LYS A 458 18.16 -4.42 14.49
N PHE A 459 18.76 -5.39 15.18
CA PHE A 459 18.08 -6.60 15.59
C PHE A 459 17.02 -6.31 16.66
N ARG A 460 17.27 -5.41 17.61
CA ARG A 460 16.23 -4.97 18.57
C ARG A 460 15.06 -4.26 17.89
N ALA A 461 15.34 -3.35 16.97
CA ALA A 461 14.31 -2.67 16.18
C ALA A 461 13.47 -3.69 15.37
N TYR A 462 14.16 -4.64 14.72
CA TYR A 462 13.53 -5.76 14.02
C TYR A 462 12.63 -6.59 14.94
N LEU A 463 13.11 -6.97 16.13
CA LEU A 463 12.33 -7.77 17.09
C LEU A 463 11.08 -7.05 17.58
N ALA A 464 11.17 -5.75 17.89
CA ALA A 464 10.01 -4.98 18.30
C ALA A 464 8.93 -4.95 17.20
N GLN A 465 9.33 -4.72 15.95
CA GLN A 465 8.39 -4.74 14.81
C GLN A 465 7.86 -6.14 14.54
N TYR A 466 8.71 -7.15 14.65
CA TYR A 466 8.30 -8.54 14.52
C TYR A 466 7.21 -8.89 15.54
N HIS A 467 7.37 -8.55 16.82
CA HIS A 467 6.36 -8.81 17.84
C HIS A 467 5.07 -8.03 17.60
N ALA A 468 5.17 -6.74 17.24
CA ALA A 468 4.00 -5.93 16.91
C ALA A 468 3.22 -6.52 15.72
N PHE A 469 3.92 -6.95 14.66
CA PHE A 469 3.27 -7.52 13.47
C PHE A 469 2.68 -8.91 13.73
N ASN A 470 3.30 -9.73 14.57
CA ASN A 470 2.69 -11.00 14.98
C ASN A 470 1.44 -10.80 15.85
N ALA A 471 1.43 -9.81 16.75
CA ALA A 471 0.22 -9.46 17.49
C ALA A 471 -0.91 -9.03 16.54
N MET A 472 -0.62 -8.16 15.55
CA MET A 472 -1.59 -7.79 14.51
C MET A 472 -2.08 -8.99 13.69
N ALA A 473 -1.18 -9.94 13.37
CA ALA A 473 -1.53 -11.15 12.64
C ALA A 473 -2.42 -12.10 13.47
N HIS A 474 -2.23 -12.16 14.79
CA HIS A 474 -3.12 -12.88 15.70
C HIS A 474 -4.49 -12.20 15.79
N ASP A 475 -4.54 -10.89 16.00
CA ASP A 475 -5.80 -10.13 16.03
C ASP A 475 -6.59 -10.29 14.72
N PHE A 476 -5.88 -10.35 13.59
CA PHE A 476 -6.47 -10.63 12.28
C PHE A 476 -7.05 -12.04 12.18
N ALA A 477 -6.35 -13.06 12.67
CA ALA A 477 -6.88 -14.42 12.69
C ALA A 477 -8.09 -14.54 13.63
N ASP A 478 -8.05 -13.89 14.80
CA ASP A 478 -9.12 -13.88 15.79
C ASP A 478 -10.37 -13.13 15.30
N SER A 479 -10.22 -12.18 14.37
CA SER A 479 -11.32 -11.47 13.71
C SER A 479 -11.92 -12.23 12.52
N ASP A 480 -11.67 -13.54 12.41
CA ASP A 480 -12.00 -14.37 11.25
C ASP A 480 -11.39 -13.84 9.94
N TYR A 481 -10.20 -13.28 10.03
CA TYR A 481 -9.46 -12.67 8.92
C TYR A 481 -10.21 -11.48 8.30
N ASN A 482 -10.83 -10.61 9.11
CA ASN A 482 -11.32 -9.33 8.63
C ASN A 482 -10.16 -8.33 8.44
N LEU A 483 -9.87 -7.94 7.19
CA LEU A 483 -8.71 -7.10 6.87
C LEU A 483 -8.80 -5.69 7.49
N LYS A 484 -10.02 -5.20 7.79
CA LYS A 484 -10.22 -3.91 8.48
C LYS A 484 -9.55 -3.88 9.86
N THR A 485 -9.47 -5.03 10.54
CA THR A 485 -8.75 -5.17 11.82
C THR A 485 -7.27 -4.80 11.67
N VAL A 486 -6.61 -5.30 10.61
CA VAL A 486 -5.20 -4.99 10.31
C VAL A 486 -5.01 -3.50 10.05
N VAL A 487 -5.91 -2.88 9.27
CA VAL A 487 -5.84 -1.44 8.96
C VAL A 487 -5.94 -0.60 10.24
N LYS A 488 -6.93 -0.88 11.10
CA LYS A 488 -7.09 -0.16 12.38
C LYS A 488 -5.86 -0.34 13.28
N ALA A 489 -5.34 -1.56 13.38
CA ALA A 489 -4.17 -1.84 14.21
C ALA A 489 -2.93 -1.08 13.74
N ILE A 490 -2.69 -1.01 12.42
CA ILE A 490 -1.57 -0.24 11.85
C ILE A 490 -1.74 1.25 12.14
N VAL A 491 -2.90 1.85 11.85
CA VAL A 491 -3.16 3.29 12.06
C VAL A 491 -2.94 3.71 13.51
N LYS A 492 -3.34 2.87 14.47
CA LYS A 492 -3.17 3.15 15.90
C LYS A 492 -1.76 2.84 16.41
N SER A 493 -0.95 2.11 15.64
CA SER A 493 0.38 1.67 16.05
C SER A 493 1.39 2.83 16.12
N PRO A 494 2.46 2.68 16.92
CA PRO A 494 3.59 3.59 16.90
C PRO A 494 4.19 3.80 15.50
N TYR A 495 4.16 2.80 14.62
CA TYR A 495 4.79 2.88 13.30
C TYR A 495 4.07 3.84 12.34
N PHE A 496 2.74 3.95 12.43
CA PHE A 496 1.98 4.94 11.66
C PHE A 496 2.08 6.33 12.29
N ARG A 497 2.27 6.40 13.60
CA ARG A 497 2.24 7.62 14.40
C ARG A 497 3.60 8.27 14.59
N ALA A 498 4.70 7.59 14.28
CA ALA A 498 6.05 8.10 14.44
C ALA A 498 6.34 9.24 13.45
N ARG A 499 6.57 10.45 13.96
CA ARG A 499 6.84 11.66 13.16
C ARG A 499 8.32 11.96 12.98
N ASN A 500 9.08 11.89 14.07
CA ASN A 500 10.49 12.30 14.08
C ASN A 500 11.24 11.65 15.24
N VAL A 501 12.57 11.72 15.23
CA VAL A 501 13.43 11.34 16.36
C VAL A 501 13.76 12.61 17.15
N ALA A 502 13.43 12.63 18.45
CA ALA A 502 13.49 13.81 19.32
C ALA A 502 14.92 14.37 19.50
N GLN A 503 15.95 13.56 19.30
CA GLN A 503 17.35 13.97 19.23
C GLN A 503 18.08 13.10 18.21
N ALA A 504 18.81 13.72 17.26
CA ALA A 504 19.76 12.99 16.43
C ALA A 504 20.86 12.42 17.34
N SER A 505 20.74 11.14 17.71
CA SER A 505 21.77 10.46 18.46
C SER A 505 23.01 10.33 17.55
N SER A 506 24.20 10.54 18.09
CA SER A 506 25.47 10.52 17.35
C SER A 506 25.95 9.10 16.99
N GLN A 507 25.08 8.10 17.11
CA GLN A 507 25.31 6.72 16.69
C GLN A 507 24.22 6.37 15.68
N GLY A 508 24.59 5.81 14.53
CA GLY A 508 23.69 5.47 13.43
C GLY A 508 22.43 4.76 13.93
N ASP A 509 21.35 5.52 14.06
CA ASP A 509 20.18 5.06 14.79
C ASP A 509 19.28 4.24 13.85
N PRO A 510 19.03 2.94 14.13
CA PRO A 510 18.03 2.17 13.40
C PRO A 510 16.64 2.82 13.43
N LEU A 511 16.42 3.75 14.37
CA LEU A 511 15.21 4.55 14.51
C LEU A 511 14.94 5.50 13.33
N ALA A 512 15.94 5.83 12.51
CA ALA A 512 15.73 6.63 11.30
C ALA A 512 14.82 5.94 10.26
N GLN A 513 14.67 4.60 10.36
CA GLN A 513 13.71 3.84 9.54
C GLN A 513 12.35 3.66 10.21
N LEU A 514 12.21 4.01 11.49
CA LEU A 514 11.01 3.76 12.31
C LEU A 514 10.09 4.98 12.46
N GLY A 515 10.47 6.13 11.89
CA GLY A 515 9.68 7.35 11.90
C GLY A 515 10.01 8.18 10.67
N GLY A 516 8.99 8.50 9.89
CA GLY A 516 9.17 9.28 8.69
C GLY A 516 7.85 9.48 7.99
N THR A 517 7.45 10.75 7.85
CA THR A 517 6.39 11.15 6.94
C THR A 517 6.70 10.62 5.54
N ARG A 518 5.71 10.03 4.88
CA ARG A 518 5.84 9.44 3.56
C ARG A 518 5.64 10.51 2.49
N PHE A 519 6.48 10.50 1.46
CA PHE A 519 6.21 11.27 0.24
C PHE A 519 4.98 10.70 -0.49
N LEU A 520 4.00 11.55 -0.75
CA LEU A 520 2.72 11.12 -1.30
C LEU A 520 2.85 10.67 -2.76
N GLY A 521 2.30 9.49 -3.06
CA GLY A 521 2.13 9.06 -4.45
C GLY A 521 1.11 9.95 -5.19
N PRO A 522 1.10 9.93 -6.53
CA PRO A 522 0.24 10.81 -7.31
C PRO A 522 -1.25 10.63 -6.99
N GLU A 523 -1.70 9.40 -6.73
CA GLU A 523 -3.10 9.13 -6.36
C GLU A 523 -3.47 9.75 -5.01
N GLN A 524 -2.58 9.67 -4.02
CA GLN A 524 -2.80 10.23 -2.68
C GLN A 524 -2.71 11.75 -2.71
N LEU A 525 -1.72 12.33 -3.40
CA LEU A 525 -1.58 13.77 -3.55
C LEU A 525 -2.79 14.38 -4.27
N HIS A 526 -3.29 13.73 -5.33
CA HIS A 526 -4.51 14.15 -6.01
C HIS A 526 -5.70 14.27 -5.04
N ARG A 527 -5.94 13.23 -4.22
CA ARG A 527 -7.01 13.25 -3.21
C ARG A 527 -6.78 14.34 -2.16
N LYS A 528 -5.54 14.52 -1.68
CA LYS A 528 -5.19 15.57 -0.71
C LYS A 528 -5.45 16.97 -1.28
N ILE A 529 -5.03 17.24 -2.52
CA ILE A 529 -5.31 18.51 -3.22
C ILE A 529 -6.80 18.79 -3.24
N TRP A 530 -7.60 17.81 -3.64
CA TRP A 530 -9.05 17.96 -3.69
C TRP A 530 -9.63 18.19 -2.29
N ALA A 531 -9.25 17.38 -1.31
CA ALA A 531 -9.73 17.50 0.06
C ALA A 531 -9.45 18.87 0.68
N VAL A 532 -8.26 19.45 0.46
CA VAL A 532 -7.90 20.74 1.06
C VAL A 532 -8.46 21.93 0.27
N THR A 533 -8.44 21.89 -1.06
CA THR A 533 -8.79 23.05 -1.90
C THR A 533 -10.23 23.05 -2.42
N GLY A 534 -10.94 21.92 -2.32
CA GLY A 534 -12.27 21.74 -2.94
C GLY A 534 -12.22 21.40 -4.43
N TYR A 535 -11.05 21.50 -5.08
CA TYR A 535 -10.89 21.28 -6.51
C TYR A 535 -9.73 20.32 -6.82
N PRO A 536 -9.90 19.36 -7.73
CA PRO A 536 -8.78 18.56 -8.21
C PRO A 536 -7.88 19.34 -9.18
N TRP A 537 -6.64 18.87 -9.37
CA TRP A 537 -5.75 19.42 -10.39
C TRP A 537 -6.05 18.84 -11.78
N ARG A 538 -6.80 19.61 -12.57
CA ARG A 538 -7.33 19.25 -13.90
C ARG A 538 -7.06 20.35 -14.92
N PRO A 539 -7.11 20.03 -16.24
CA PRO A 539 -7.17 21.05 -17.28
C PRO A 539 -8.34 22.00 -17.07
N ARG A 540 -8.18 23.24 -17.53
CA ARG A 540 -9.23 24.26 -17.52
C ARG A 540 -10.24 23.96 -18.62
N ALA A 541 -11.42 24.57 -18.53
CA ALA A 541 -12.51 24.34 -19.49
C ALA A 541 -12.10 24.58 -20.96
N PHE A 542 -11.26 25.60 -21.21
CA PHE A 542 -10.77 25.93 -22.56
C PHE A 542 -9.57 25.07 -23.01
N GLU A 543 -8.96 24.32 -22.11
CA GLU A 543 -7.80 23.45 -22.37
C GLU A 543 -8.22 21.99 -22.59
N ASP A 544 -9.46 21.67 -22.24
CA ASP A 544 -10.02 20.33 -22.27
C ASP A 544 -10.74 20.09 -23.61
N ASP A 545 -10.49 18.93 -24.25
CA ASP A 545 -11.17 18.47 -25.47
C ASP A 545 -12.54 17.81 -25.19
N GLY A 546 -13.03 17.96 -23.97
CA GLY A 546 -14.25 17.32 -23.46
C GLY A 546 -13.98 16.10 -22.57
N ASN A 547 -12.72 15.71 -22.38
CA ASN A 547 -12.29 14.65 -21.48
C ASN A 547 -11.81 15.21 -20.14
N ARG A 548 -12.65 15.06 -19.11
CA ARG A 548 -12.29 15.41 -17.73
C ARG A 548 -11.24 14.42 -17.22
N TYR A 549 -9.98 14.82 -17.13
CA TYR A 549 -8.92 14.01 -16.54
C TYR A 549 -8.13 14.75 -15.46
N ASP A 550 -7.62 13.98 -14.50
CA ASP A 550 -6.76 14.45 -13.43
C ASP A 550 -5.29 14.31 -13.82
N TYR A 551 -4.54 15.41 -13.75
CA TYR A 551 -3.16 15.46 -14.21
C TYR A 551 -2.26 14.41 -13.55
N LEU A 552 -2.44 14.20 -12.24
CA LEU A 552 -1.67 13.21 -11.47
C LEU A 552 -2.13 11.76 -11.72
N LEU A 553 -3.35 11.51 -12.20
CA LEU A 553 -3.85 10.15 -12.42
C LEU A 553 -3.64 9.65 -13.85
N ARG A 554 -3.25 10.54 -14.76
CA ARG A 554 -3.11 10.27 -16.19
C ARG A 554 -1.67 9.86 -16.56
N ARG A 555 -1.53 8.71 -17.26
CA ARG A 555 -0.23 8.09 -17.60
C ARG A 555 0.62 8.94 -18.54
N ASP A 556 0.00 9.54 -19.54
CA ASP A 556 0.61 10.45 -20.52
C ASP A 556 0.69 11.90 -20.03
N ALA A 557 0.43 12.14 -18.75
CA ALA A 557 0.65 13.42 -18.08
C ALA A 557 1.64 13.27 -16.92
N TYR A 558 1.21 13.48 -15.67
CA TYR A 558 2.11 13.58 -14.52
C TYR A 558 2.18 12.33 -13.65
N ARG A 559 1.37 11.29 -13.89
CA ARG A 559 1.35 10.10 -13.03
C ARG A 559 2.73 9.47 -12.89
N LEU A 560 3.40 9.16 -14.01
CA LEU A 560 4.73 8.54 -13.99
C LEU A 560 5.81 9.53 -13.56
N LEU A 561 5.69 10.80 -13.97
CA LEU A 561 6.65 11.86 -13.61
C LEU A 561 6.66 12.17 -12.09
N TYR A 562 5.53 11.90 -11.41
CA TYR A 562 5.37 12.09 -9.98
C TYR A 562 5.50 10.78 -9.17
N GLY A 563 6.10 9.73 -9.75
CA GLY A 563 6.46 8.50 -9.01
C GLY A 563 5.37 7.43 -8.93
N GLY A 564 4.28 7.58 -9.70
CA GLY A 564 3.31 6.51 -9.93
C GLY A 564 3.85 5.39 -10.83
N ILE A 565 3.02 4.37 -11.04
CA ILE A 565 3.36 3.18 -11.82
C ILE A 565 2.37 2.97 -12.98
N ASP A 566 2.83 2.32 -14.05
CA ASP A 566 1.98 1.81 -15.14
C ASP A 566 1.74 0.30 -15.03
N SER A 567 2.39 -0.36 -14.05
CA SER A 567 2.35 -1.81 -13.81
C SER A 567 2.92 -2.67 -14.94
N GLU A 568 3.51 -2.04 -15.97
CA GLU A 568 4.05 -2.65 -17.17
C GLU A 568 5.57 -2.51 -17.24
N GLU A 569 6.05 -1.28 -17.47
CA GLU A 569 7.48 -0.94 -17.54
C GLU A 569 7.94 -0.39 -16.20
N VAL A 570 7.14 0.48 -15.59
CA VAL A 570 7.36 1.03 -14.25
C VAL A 570 6.50 0.24 -13.28
N ILE A 571 7.14 -0.67 -12.54
CA ILE A 571 6.48 -1.61 -11.61
C ILE A 571 6.73 -1.30 -10.13
N GLN A 572 7.53 -0.27 -9.84
CA GLN A 572 7.83 0.18 -8.49
C GLN A 572 7.67 1.69 -8.43
N ARG A 573 7.07 2.17 -7.35
CA ARG A 573 6.93 3.61 -7.09
C ARG A 573 8.30 4.21 -6.79
N ILE A 574 8.49 5.43 -7.26
CA ILE A 574 9.63 6.25 -6.83
C ILE A 574 9.17 6.99 -5.58
N THR A 575 9.72 6.60 -4.43
CA THR A 575 9.34 7.15 -3.11
C THR A 575 10.30 8.22 -2.62
N GLU A 576 11.45 8.37 -3.28
CA GLU A 576 12.42 9.43 -3.00
C GLU A 576 12.22 10.58 -3.99
N PRO A 577 11.89 11.80 -3.52
CA PRO A 577 11.64 12.92 -4.41
C PRO A 577 12.90 13.31 -5.18
N ASN A 578 12.70 13.66 -6.46
CA ASN A 578 13.75 14.12 -7.36
C ASN A 578 13.37 15.46 -8.01
N GLY A 579 14.28 16.05 -8.79
CA GLY A 579 14.06 17.35 -9.41
C GLY A 579 12.85 17.43 -10.35
N ILE A 580 12.45 16.32 -10.99
CA ILE A 580 11.23 16.29 -11.82
C ILE A 580 10.01 16.42 -10.92
N MET A 581 9.95 15.64 -9.83
CA MET A 581 8.84 15.70 -8.88
C MET A 581 8.72 17.07 -8.23
N ALA A 582 9.84 17.71 -7.87
CA ALA A 582 9.85 19.07 -7.34
C ALA A 582 9.22 20.07 -8.34
N ASN A 583 9.64 20.03 -9.62
CA ASN A 583 9.06 20.89 -10.66
C ASN A 583 7.56 20.62 -10.90
N VAL A 584 7.12 19.37 -10.80
CA VAL A 584 5.70 19.02 -10.89
C VAL A 584 4.93 19.58 -9.70
N ALA A 585 5.46 19.46 -8.48
CA ALA A 585 4.86 20.02 -7.28
C ALA A 585 4.78 21.56 -7.35
N ASP A 586 5.83 22.24 -7.80
CA ASP A 586 5.85 23.69 -7.97
C ASP A 586 4.83 24.16 -9.02
N ARG A 587 4.74 23.46 -10.16
CA ARG A 587 3.72 23.74 -11.17
C ARG A 587 2.32 23.54 -10.59
N MET A 588 2.10 22.42 -9.91
CA MET A 588 0.82 22.08 -9.27
C MET A 588 0.42 23.16 -8.26
N ALA A 589 1.33 23.59 -7.38
CA ALA A 589 1.07 24.62 -6.39
C ALA A 589 0.62 25.94 -7.03
N ASN A 590 1.32 26.39 -8.07
CA ASN A 590 0.98 27.62 -8.80
C ASN A 590 -0.38 27.52 -9.53
N GLU A 591 -0.61 26.42 -10.25
CA GLU A 591 -1.86 26.24 -10.98
C GLU A 591 -3.05 26.03 -10.05
N MET A 592 -2.87 25.30 -8.94
CA MET A 592 -3.93 25.11 -7.96
C MET A 592 -4.24 26.39 -7.19
N ALA A 593 -3.26 27.25 -6.89
CA ALA A 593 -3.53 28.58 -6.34
C ALA A 593 -4.38 29.42 -7.31
N CYS A 594 -4.02 29.41 -8.61
CA CYS A 594 -4.78 30.08 -9.67
C CYS A 594 -6.21 29.51 -9.85
N ILE A 595 -6.40 28.21 -9.67
CA ILE A 595 -7.72 27.56 -9.78
C ILE A 595 -8.58 27.84 -8.53
N SER A 596 -8.03 27.60 -7.34
CA SER A 596 -8.83 27.51 -6.11
C SER A 596 -9.08 28.86 -5.46
N VAL A 597 -8.10 29.78 -5.46
CA VAL A 597 -8.22 31.06 -4.75
C VAL A 597 -9.34 31.96 -5.28
N PRO A 598 -9.35 32.32 -6.57
CA PRO A 598 -10.42 33.18 -7.09
C PRO A 598 -11.78 32.49 -7.03
N ARG A 599 -11.85 31.16 -7.19
CA ARG A 599 -13.11 30.41 -7.12
C ARG A 599 -13.69 30.37 -5.72
N ASP A 600 -12.86 30.16 -4.71
CA ASP A 600 -13.31 30.19 -3.31
C ASP A 600 -13.75 31.62 -2.92
N LEU A 601 -12.99 32.66 -3.28
CA LEU A 601 -13.37 34.05 -3.02
C LEU A 601 -14.60 34.53 -3.81
N TRP A 602 -14.93 33.87 -4.93
CA TRP A 602 -16.14 34.12 -5.70
C TRP A 602 -17.41 33.59 -5.02
N LEU A 603 -17.29 32.53 -4.20
CA LEU A 603 -18.41 31.97 -3.46
C LEU A 603 -18.87 32.90 -2.31
N PRO A 604 -20.15 32.80 -1.88
CA PRO A 604 -20.59 33.35 -0.60
C PRO A 604 -19.69 32.90 0.55
N GLN A 605 -19.41 33.80 1.51
CA GLN A 605 -18.43 33.57 2.57
C GLN A 605 -18.68 32.29 3.38
N GLU A 606 -19.94 31.94 3.60
CA GLU A 606 -20.39 30.74 4.30
C GLU A 606 -20.17 29.41 3.54
N GLU A 607 -19.97 29.48 2.22
CA GLU A 607 -19.67 28.33 1.36
C GLU A 607 -18.16 28.15 1.11
N ARG A 608 -17.34 29.11 1.55
CA ARG A 608 -15.89 29.13 1.34
C ARG A 608 -15.19 28.06 2.18
N LEU A 609 -14.28 27.34 1.53
CA LEU A 609 -13.41 26.36 2.15
C LEU A 609 -12.07 26.97 2.57
N LEU A 610 -11.55 27.96 1.83
CA LEU A 610 -10.19 28.50 2.01
C LEU A 610 -10.19 29.89 2.68
N PHE A 611 -11.16 30.74 2.38
CA PHE A 611 -11.18 32.14 2.83
C PHE A 611 -12.40 32.54 3.66
N PRO A 612 -12.72 31.83 4.77
CA PRO A 612 -13.91 32.13 5.57
C PRO A 612 -13.80 33.40 6.41
N PHE A 613 -12.61 34.00 6.58
CA PHE A 613 -12.41 35.15 7.48
C PHE A 613 -12.08 36.47 6.77
N VAL A 614 -12.00 36.48 5.43
CA VAL A 614 -11.52 37.64 4.67
C VAL A 614 -12.36 37.90 3.43
N GLU A 615 -12.33 39.14 2.96
CA GLU A 615 -12.95 39.57 1.71
C GLU A 615 -11.89 40.14 0.76
N THR A 616 -12.22 40.21 -0.53
CA THR A 616 -11.34 40.81 -1.57
C THR A 616 -11.09 42.31 -1.35
N THR A 617 -11.86 42.96 -0.48
CA THR A 617 -11.72 44.37 -0.09
C THR A 617 -10.83 44.58 1.13
N PHE A 618 -10.35 43.52 1.79
CA PHE A 618 -9.54 43.64 3.00
C PHE A 618 -8.08 43.94 2.63
N GLU A 619 -7.74 45.23 2.58
CA GLU A 619 -6.38 45.72 2.39
C GLU A 619 -5.67 45.85 3.76
N PRO A 620 -4.41 45.39 3.91
CA PRO A 620 -3.71 45.42 5.19
C PRO A 620 -3.33 46.84 5.62
N ARG A 621 -3.23 47.78 4.68
CA ARG A 621 -2.94 49.20 4.92
C ARG A 621 -3.88 50.12 4.16
N ASP A 622 -4.11 51.30 4.73
CA ASP A 622 -4.90 52.35 4.10
C ASP A 622 -4.09 53.15 3.05
N THR A 623 -4.71 54.16 2.45
CA THR A 623 -4.05 55.00 1.43
C THR A 623 -2.90 55.84 1.98
N ASN A 624 -2.78 55.97 3.31
CA ASN A 624 -1.71 56.71 3.99
C ASN A 624 -0.62 55.77 4.54
N ASP A 625 -0.66 54.48 4.18
CA ASP A 625 0.30 53.46 4.61
C ASP A 625 0.22 53.13 6.11
N PHE A 626 -0.94 53.34 6.74
CA PHE A 626 -1.20 52.87 8.11
C PHE A 626 -1.94 51.53 8.11
N ASP A 627 -1.57 50.66 9.06
CA ASP A 627 -2.22 49.36 9.24
C ASP A 627 -3.72 49.49 9.53
N VAL A 628 -4.52 48.74 8.78
CA VAL A 628 -5.96 48.61 9.01
C VAL A 628 -6.16 47.43 9.97
N LEU A 629 -6.06 47.69 11.27
CA LEU A 629 -6.00 46.65 12.32
C LEU A 629 -7.05 45.52 12.17
N PRO A 630 -8.34 45.78 11.91
CA PRO A 630 -9.32 44.70 11.73
C PRO A 630 -9.03 43.81 10.50
N ALA A 631 -8.50 44.39 9.41
CA ALA A 631 -8.11 43.63 8.23
C ALA A 631 -6.85 42.80 8.51
N VAL A 632 -5.86 43.37 9.21
CA VAL A 632 -4.65 42.65 9.64
C VAL A 632 -5.00 41.44 10.50
N GLU A 633 -5.87 41.60 11.50
CA GLU A 633 -6.33 40.52 12.36
C GLU A 633 -7.07 39.43 11.56
N ALA A 634 -7.95 39.82 10.64
CA ALA A 634 -8.68 38.89 9.78
C ALA A 634 -7.77 38.11 8.83
N ILE A 635 -6.79 38.77 8.20
CA ILE A 635 -5.79 38.15 7.32
C ILE A 635 -4.97 37.13 8.10
N LYS A 636 -4.44 37.50 9.28
CA LYS A 636 -3.68 36.59 10.14
C LYS A 636 -4.51 35.39 10.59
N LYS A 637 -5.78 35.62 10.94
CA LYS A 637 -6.71 34.53 11.28
C LYS A 637 -6.96 33.59 10.10
N ASN A 638 -7.10 34.11 8.89
CA ASN A 638 -7.27 33.26 7.70
C ASN A 638 -6.00 32.50 7.35
N ILE A 639 -4.82 33.11 7.55
CA ILE A 639 -3.53 32.42 7.41
C ILE A 639 -3.45 31.26 8.40
N GLN A 640 -3.73 31.49 9.69
CA GLN A 640 -3.77 30.44 10.72
C GLN A 640 -4.69 29.27 10.29
N TYR A 641 -5.89 29.59 9.81
CA TYR A 641 -6.83 28.61 9.28
C TYR A 641 -6.28 27.83 8.06
N LEU A 642 -5.59 28.50 7.13
CA LEU A 642 -4.98 27.84 5.97
C LEU A 642 -3.82 26.93 6.36
N HIS A 643 -3.01 27.31 7.35
CA HIS A 643 -1.96 26.44 7.89
C HIS A 643 -2.56 25.14 8.47
N GLU A 644 -3.63 25.23 9.24
CA GLU A 644 -4.34 24.06 9.75
C GLU A 644 -5.00 23.25 8.63
N ARG A 645 -5.72 23.91 7.72
CA ARG A 645 -6.48 23.23 6.66
C ARG A 645 -5.58 22.57 5.63
N VAL A 646 -4.55 23.27 5.14
CA VAL A 646 -3.69 22.80 4.04
C VAL A 646 -2.55 21.94 4.59
N LEU A 647 -1.82 22.42 5.59
CA LEU A 647 -0.63 21.74 6.12
C LEU A 647 -0.95 20.79 7.28
N GLY A 648 -2.09 20.97 7.94
CA GLY A 648 -2.43 20.15 9.11
C GLY A 648 -1.73 20.56 10.38
N GLU A 649 -1.26 21.79 10.46
CA GLU A 649 -0.57 22.29 11.65
C GLU A 649 -1.43 23.28 12.43
N SER A 650 -1.53 23.04 13.74
CA SER A 650 -2.19 23.95 14.67
C SER A 650 -1.14 24.90 15.25
N LEU A 651 -1.18 26.16 14.81
CA LEU A 651 -0.27 27.22 15.25
C LEU A 651 -1.04 28.30 16.00
N GLU A 652 -0.38 28.92 16.98
CA GLU A 652 -0.91 30.12 17.63
C GLU A 652 -0.88 31.32 16.68
N ILE A 653 -1.80 32.27 16.83
CA ILE A 653 -1.93 33.41 15.90
C ILE A 653 -0.66 34.30 15.84
N GLY A 654 0.13 34.30 16.92
CA GLY A 654 1.41 35.02 16.99
C GLY A 654 2.64 34.16 16.70
N ASP A 655 2.46 32.94 16.17
CA ASP A 655 3.58 32.07 15.82
C ASP A 655 4.45 32.72 14.71
N PRO A 656 5.79 32.62 14.79
CA PRO A 656 6.68 33.16 13.77
C PRO A 656 6.37 32.69 12.34
N GLU A 657 5.82 31.49 12.16
CA GLU A 657 5.40 30.99 10.85
C GLU A 657 4.19 31.76 10.31
N ILE A 658 3.19 32.05 11.15
CA ILE A 658 2.03 32.88 10.76
C ILE A 658 2.48 34.29 10.37
N GLU A 659 3.44 34.86 11.12
CA GLU A 659 4.02 36.17 10.78
C GLU A 659 4.82 36.13 9.47
N ARG A 660 5.53 35.03 9.17
CA ARG A 660 6.22 34.84 7.88
C ARG A 660 5.24 34.80 6.71
N THR A 661 4.16 34.03 6.83
CA THR A 661 3.14 33.94 5.79
C THR A 661 2.38 35.27 5.63
N TYR A 662 2.12 35.97 6.74
CA TYR A 662 1.53 37.32 6.69
C TYR A 662 2.44 38.31 5.96
N LYS A 663 3.75 38.24 6.24
CA LYS A 663 4.74 39.05 5.53
C LYS A 663 4.73 38.76 4.02
N LEU A 664 4.68 37.49 3.61
CA LEU A 664 4.56 37.10 2.19
C LEU A 664 3.32 37.73 1.53
N PHE A 665 2.17 37.68 2.22
CA PHE A 665 0.94 38.30 1.74
C PHE A 665 1.11 39.81 1.55
N VAL A 666 1.61 40.52 2.56
CA VAL A 666 1.77 41.98 2.54
C VAL A 666 2.77 42.41 1.48
N GLU A 667 3.95 41.78 1.39
CA GLU A 667 4.97 42.13 0.40
C GLU A 667 4.47 41.90 -1.03
N THR A 668 3.77 40.79 -1.28
CA THR A 668 3.14 40.53 -2.59
C THR A 668 2.09 41.59 -2.92
N TRP A 669 1.24 41.93 -1.95
CA TRP A 669 0.19 42.92 -2.11
C TRP A 669 0.77 44.32 -2.40
N GLU A 670 1.80 44.74 -1.66
CA GLU A 670 2.49 46.02 -1.84
C GLU A 670 3.12 46.13 -3.24
N GLU A 671 3.87 45.10 -3.67
CA GLU A 671 4.48 45.04 -5.00
C GLU A 671 3.41 45.13 -6.09
N GLY A 672 2.32 44.38 -5.92
CA GLY A 672 1.16 44.38 -6.80
C GLY A 672 0.49 45.75 -6.93
N LYS A 673 0.18 46.40 -5.80
CA LYS A 673 -0.42 47.75 -5.77
C LYS A 673 0.51 48.79 -6.39
N ALA A 674 1.82 48.70 -6.13
CA ALA A 674 2.80 49.59 -6.75
C ALA A 674 2.85 49.39 -8.27
N GLY A 675 2.85 48.14 -8.74
CA GLY A 675 2.80 47.80 -10.15
C GLY A 675 1.51 48.24 -10.84
N MET A 676 0.36 48.19 -10.17
CA MET A 676 -0.93 48.66 -10.70
C MET A 676 -1.02 50.18 -10.85
N LYS A 677 -0.30 50.94 -10.00
CA LYS A 677 -0.23 52.41 -10.06
C LYS A 677 0.62 52.93 -11.22
N LYS A 678 1.45 52.09 -11.84
CA LYS A 678 2.29 52.49 -12.97
C LYS A 678 1.43 52.90 -14.19
N PRO A 679 1.88 53.86 -15.02
CA PRO A 679 1.26 54.20 -16.29
C PRO A 679 1.19 53.02 -17.26
N GLU A 680 0.26 53.08 -18.20
CA GLU A 680 0.16 52.11 -19.29
C GLU A 680 1.43 52.13 -20.16
N GLY A 681 2.00 50.96 -20.43
CA GLY A 681 3.25 50.80 -21.19
C GLY A 681 4.54 50.91 -20.38
N GLU A 682 4.48 51.21 -19.07
CA GLU A 682 5.66 51.20 -18.20
C GLU A 682 6.09 49.76 -17.83
N GLU A 683 7.40 49.50 -17.77
CA GLU A 683 7.94 48.21 -17.36
C GLU A 683 7.50 47.84 -15.93
N GLY A 684 7.02 46.61 -15.75
CA GLY A 684 6.46 46.15 -14.49
C GLY A 684 5.09 46.73 -14.15
N ARG A 685 4.38 47.32 -15.12
CA ARG A 685 2.93 47.60 -15.00
C ARG A 685 2.17 46.28 -14.84
N ILE A 686 1.32 46.19 -13.82
CA ILE A 686 0.51 44.99 -13.56
C ILE A 686 -0.97 45.25 -13.78
N SER A 687 -1.64 44.45 -14.61
CA SER A 687 -3.08 44.60 -14.92
C SER A 687 -3.98 44.46 -13.69
N THR A 688 -5.13 45.14 -13.67
CA THR A 688 -6.22 44.86 -12.73
C THR A 688 -7.00 43.60 -13.12
N TRP A 689 -6.86 43.12 -14.36
CA TRP A 689 -7.37 41.81 -14.75
C TRP A 689 -6.54 40.72 -14.08
N LEU A 690 -7.24 39.68 -13.64
CA LEU A 690 -6.60 38.42 -13.29
C LEU A 690 -5.91 37.86 -14.55
N PRO A 691 -4.85 37.04 -14.41
CA PRO A 691 -4.38 36.26 -15.53
C PRO A 691 -5.55 35.43 -16.06
N GLY A 692 -5.79 35.43 -17.39
CA GLY A 692 -6.94 34.73 -18.00
C GLY A 692 -7.21 33.32 -17.45
N PRO A 693 -6.18 32.46 -17.28
CA PRO A 693 -6.29 31.18 -16.58
C PRO A 693 -6.95 31.14 -15.19
N CYS A 694 -6.86 32.23 -14.44
CA CYS A 694 -7.33 32.37 -13.06
C CYS A 694 -8.66 33.12 -12.98
N GLU A 695 -9.22 33.56 -14.10
CA GLU A 695 -10.54 34.17 -14.15
C GLU A 695 -11.63 33.11 -13.88
N VAL A 696 -12.67 33.51 -13.17
CA VAL A 696 -13.85 32.67 -12.94
C VAL A 696 -14.87 33.01 -14.01
N GLU A 697 -14.75 32.37 -15.17
CA GLU A 697 -15.65 32.59 -16.33
C GLU A 697 -16.71 31.49 -16.51
N ASN A 698 -16.51 30.34 -15.87
CA ASN A 698 -17.32 29.13 -16.04
C ASN A 698 -17.46 28.37 -14.71
N ASP A 699 -18.54 27.60 -14.59
CA ASP A 699 -18.67 26.61 -13.52
C ASP A 699 -17.55 25.56 -13.64
N TYR A 700 -16.94 25.19 -12.51
CA TYR A 700 -15.80 24.28 -12.53
C TYR A 700 -16.17 22.86 -12.97
N TRP A 701 -17.37 22.39 -12.60
CA TRP A 701 -17.81 21.01 -12.77
C TRP A 701 -18.57 20.80 -14.07
N THR A 702 -19.53 21.66 -14.40
CA THR A 702 -20.33 21.57 -15.63
C THR A 702 -19.58 22.13 -16.83
N ARG A 703 -18.63 23.06 -16.58
CA ARG A 703 -17.92 23.86 -17.59
C ARG A 703 -18.82 24.89 -18.30
N ASP A 704 -20.04 25.08 -17.84
CA ASP A 704 -20.95 26.07 -18.42
C ASP A 704 -20.44 27.48 -18.16
N ALA A 705 -20.53 28.34 -19.16
CA ALA A 705 -20.16 29.75 -19.02
C ALA A 705 -21.07 30.43 -18.00
N LEU A 706 -20.48 31.21 -17.10
CA LEU A 706 -21.22 32.02 -16.14
C LEU A 706 -21.83 33.26 -16.83
N PRO A 707 -22.98 33.75 -16.34
CA PRO A 707 -23.49 35.08 -16.70
C PRO A 707 -22.42 36.14 -16.48
N ASN A 708 -22.37 37.19 -17.32
CA ASN A 708 -21.30 38.18 -17.28
C ASN A 708 -21.21 38.91 -15.93
N GLU A 709 -22.34 39.14 -15.27
CA GLU A 709 -22.47 39.74 -13.95
C GLU A 709 -21.95 38.85 -12.81
N GLU A 710 -21.82 37.55 -13.04
CA GLU A 710 -21.33 36.58 -12.06
C GLU A 710 -19.84 36.27 -12.27
N LYS A 711 -19.19 36.77 -13.32
CA LYS A 711 -17.77 36.48 -13.57
C LYS A 711 -16.85 37.25 -12.63
N LEU A 712 -15.84 36.55 -12.09
CA LEU A 712 -14.72 37.19 -11.38
C LEU A 712 -13.49 37.25 -12.26
N GLN A 713 -13.26 38.41 -12.88
CA GLN A 713 -12.17 38.62 -13.85
C GLN A 713 -11.13 39.65 -13.40
N ARG A 714 -11.44 40.41 -12.34
CA ARG A 714 -10.65 41.56 -11.91
C ARG A 714 -10.27 41.44 -10.45
N ASP A 715 -9.08 41.93 -10.14
CA ASP A 715 -8.46 42.02 -8.83
C ASP A 715 -7.99 43.47 -8.64
N GLU A 716 -8.93 44.35 -8.30
CA GLU A 716 -8.72 45.81 -8.20
C GLU A 716 -7.71 46.18 -7.11
N ASN A 717 -7.62 45.34 -6.08
CA ASN A 717 -6.84 45.61 -4.88
C ASN A 717 -5.61 44.70 -4.73
N TYR A 718 -5.32 43.84 -5.72
CA TYR A 718 -4.25 42.84 -5.64
C TYR A 718 -4.41 41.79 -4.52
N THR A 719 -5.58 41.73 -3.89
CA THR A 719 -5.81 40.88 -2.72
C THR A 719 -5.94 39.42 -3.14
N ILE A 720 -6.58 39.15 -4.29
CA ILE A 720 -6.73 37.79 -4.82
C ILE A 720 -5.35 37.23 -5.16
N ARG A 721 -4.51 37.99 -5.88
CA ARG A 721 -3.15 37.54 -6.24
C ARG A 721 -2.21 37.42 -5.05
N ALA A 722 -2.36 38.25 -4.02
CA ALA A 722 -1.64 38.08 -2.77
C ALA A 722 -2.01 36.75 -2.06
N TRP A 723 -3.30 36.38 -2.06
CA TRP A 723 -3.74 35.07 -1.57
C TRP A 723 -3.27 33.91 -2.45
N MET A 724 -3.18 34.10 -3.77
CA MET A 724 -2.56 33.11 -4.66
C MET A 724 -1.11 32.84 -4.26
N SER A 725 -0.31 33.86 -3.95
CA SER A 725 1.07 33.66 -3.46
C SER A 725 1.12 32.88 -2.15
N VAL A 726 0.23 33.17 -1.21
CA VAL A 726 0.12 32.40 0.05
C VAL A 726 -0.24 30.94 -0.23
N MET A 727 -1.23 30.67 -1.08
CA MET A 727 -1.61 29.30 -1.41
C MET A 727 -0.51 28.56 -2.18
N THR A 728 0.20 29.22 -3.09
CA THR A 728 1.36 28.62 -3.75
C THR A 728 2.42 28.22 -2.73
N TYR A 729 2.72 29.08 -1.76
CA TYR A 729 3.68 28.80 -0.69
C TYR A 729 3.27 27.59 0.16
N LEU A 730 2.00 27.51 0.57
CA LEU A 730 1.52 26.38 1.36
C LEU A 730 1.48 25.07 0.56
N LEU A 731 1.08 25.11 -0.71
CA LEU A 731 1.00 23.92 -1.57
C LEU A 731 2.36 23.40 -2.05
N SER A 732 3.39 24.25 -2.08
CA SER A 732 4.77 23.83 -2.40
C SER A 732 5.57 23.39 -1.17
N ASP A 733 5.05 23.60 0.04
CA ASP A 733 5.69 23.19 1.28
C ASP A 733 5.79 21.66 1.37
N PHE A 734 6.92 21.16 1.88
CA PHE A 734 7.12 19.71 2.04
C PHE A 734 6.06 19.08 2.95
N ARG A 735 5.54 19.78 3.96
CA ARG A 735 4.44 19.28 4.81
C ARG A 735 3.17 18.98 4.01
N PHE A 736 2.96 19.66 2.89
CA PHE A 736 1.85 19.36 1.99
C PHE A 736 2.11 18.10 1.14
N LEU A 737 3.34 17.93 0.65
CA LEU A 737 3.70 16.80 -0.23
C LEU A 737 3.94 15.48 0.52
N TYR A 738 4.01 15.55 1.84
CA TYR A 738 4.22 14.42 2.73
C TYR A 738 3.00 14.15 3.63
N GLN A 739 2.92 12.94 4.19
CA GLN A 739 1.86 12.49 5.09
C GLN A 739 2.42 11.65 6.24
#